data_AF-A0A2G7FLQ7-F1
#
_entry.id   AF-A0A2G7FLQ7-F1
#
_cell.length_a   1.000
_cell.length_b   1.000
_cell.length_c   1.000
_cell.angle_alpha   90.00
_cell.angle_beta   90.00
_cell.angle_gamma   90.00
#
_symmetry.space_group_name_H-M   'P 1'
#
loop_
_entity.id
_entity.type
_entity.pdbx_description
1 polymer ?
#
loop_
_entity_poly.entity_id
_entity_poly.type
_entity_poly.pdbx_seq_one_letter_code
_entity_poly.pdbx_strand_id
1 'polypeptide(L)'
;MPLNSKAVYSRLNPDFVPFTSRRSTVHSTNGIVTCTQPLAAAAGQRILQQGGNAADAAVAVAAALNITEPSSTGIGGDMFCLFYDVKTKKVHSLNGSGRYPANATLEKIRSDLNVGPNDAGTIPMKSVHAVTTPGAAAGWVDTIEKFGSGKLSLEQILLPAIELGENGFPVSELSSFFWREGEDLLRQASPNAHEMLKPDQKAKDGVRSPLPGEILKNPTLAQTFRSLAANGKKGFYEGRVAEEVVKVVQDLGGYLTLDDLKSHAEIGTQETEAISLKFTGQSIAEKQTAGTDGEDNQGVEIWEHPPNGQGIVALMALGILEELEKMGKIPKFTEAQHNSAEYLHAVIESLRIAFADASWWVTDPDVEKVPTSELISPAYLAERAKLFNPDKATDILDHGSPAHNHCDTVYFAVTDKEGNGISFINSNYAGFGSGIIPKGADLLYGVMGGFMQPQGHVQVLLNMLAFNYHPQAALDSPRICIAAGSPELGKPVDRSVYVEEGISDEAVEGLKRLGHQVKVLKGWERGMFEATFIMILSGREIIARKLVQNLRHLPQQQQPCGVDLTLRQVSKWTSAATIDFDNTNRQAAKTSILPFNTNTNQTITLQPGAYLIDFNETVQIPRNCMGSVFPRSSLWRSGVGISAGVVDAGYQGAMGALMEVRNPNGVVLYRDAKIAQIVVEELGEIVEGYNGIYQSSIDSVGRDGTGNV
;
A
#
# COMPACT_ATOMS: atom_id res chain seq x y z
N MET A 1 35.13 15.67 6.23
CA MET A 1 34.09 15.75 7.28
C MET A 1 33.22 14.51 7.15
N PRO A 2 32.91 13.78 8.23
CA PRO A 2 31.86 12.78 8.18
C PRO A 2 30.55 13.49 7.77
N LEU A 3 29.84 12.93 6.80
CA LEU A 3 28.47 13.35 6.50
C LEU A 3 27.67 13.20 7.79
N ASN A 4 27.27 14.31 8.40
CA ASN A 4 26.36 14.26 9.54
C ASN A 4 24.95 13.96 9.02
N SER A 5 24.06 13.47 9.87
CA SER A 5 22.67 13.16 9.50
C SER A 5 21.93 14.36 8.88
N LYS A 6 22.35 15.59 9.21
CA LYS A 6 21.81 16.81 8.60
C LYS A 6 22.20 17.02 7.13
N ALA A 7 23.20 16.29 6.62
CA ALA A 7 23.68 16.40 5.24
C ALA A 7 23.05 15.36 4.29
N VAL A 8 22.21 14.45 4.80
CA VAL A 8 21.55 13.38 4.04
C VAL A 8 20.04 13.44 4.28
N TYR A 9 19.41 14.55 3.91
CA TYR A 9 17.94 14.63 3.93
C TYR A 9 17.38 14.20 2.57
N SER A 10 16.38 13.32 2.61
CA SER A 10 15.48 13.08 1.48
C SER A 10 14.78 14.39 1.11
N ARG A 11 14.49 14.60 -0.18
CA ARG A 11 13.71 15.78 -0.62
C ARG A 11 12.39 15.83 0.15
N LEU A 12 11.96 17.03 0.54
CA LEU A 12 10.69 17.22 1.26
C LEU A 12 9.51 16.63 0.49
N ASN A 13 9.50 16.83 -0.83
CA ASN A 13 8.55 16.19 -1.73
C ASN A 13 9.33 15.18 -2.58
N PRO A 14 9.17 13.86 -2.33
CA PRO A 14 9.73 12.85 -3.21
C PRO A 14 9.16 13.03 -4.62
N ASP A 15 10.03 13.08 -5.63
CA ASP A 15 9.58 12.90 -7.01
C ASP A 15 9.25 11.41 -7.18
N PHE A 16 7.99 11.09 -7.50
CA PHE A 16 7.68 9.75 -8.01
C PHE A 16 8.33 9.62 -9.38
N VAL A 17 9.56 9.13 -9.41
CA VAL A 17 10.24 8.84 -10.66
C VAL A 17 9.55 7.61 -11.26
N PRO A 18 8.95 7.71 -12.45
CA PRO A 18 8.35 6.56 -13.09
C PRO A 18 9.47 5.62 -13.56
N PHE A 19 9.66 4.52 -12.85
CA PHE A 19 10.39 3.36 -13.33
C PHE A 19 9.59 2.12 -12.95
N THR A 20 9.53 1.15 -13.87
CA THR A 20 8.93 -0.15 -13.60
C THR A 20 9.81 -0.90 -12.59
N SER A 21 9.32 -1.04 -11.36
CA SER A 21 9.86 -1.92 -10.34
C SER A 21 9.00 -3.19 -10.27
N ARG A 22 9.52 -4.25 -9.65
CA ARG A 22 8.78 -5.48 -9.41
C ARG A 22 8.97 -5.92 -7.97
N ARG A 23 7.91 -6.47 -7.37
CA ARG A 23 7.97 -7.20 -6.10
C ARG A 23 7.59 -8.66 -6.38
N SER A 24 8.35 -9.63 -5.88
CA SER A 24 7.89 -11.02 -5.88
C SER A 24 6.87 -11.22 -4.75
N THR A 25 5.91 -12.13 -4.94
CA THR A 25 5.04 -12.59 -3.84
C THR A 25 5.90 -13.20 -2.74
N VAL A 26 5.70 -12.76 -1.50
CA VAL A 26 6.42 -13.30 -0.33
C VAL A 26 5.76 -14.61 0.11
N HIS A 27 6.58 -15.64 0.33
CA HIS A 27 6.15 -16.94 0.85
C HIS A 27 6.82 -17.22 2.20
N SER A 28 6.10 -17.93 3.09
CA SER A 28 6.62 -18.33 4.41
C SER A 28 5.88 -19.57 4.90
N THR A 29 6.59 -20.44 5.62
CA THR A 29 6.03 -21.60 6.30
C THR A 29 5.73 -21.34 7.78
N ASN A 30 6.15 -20.20 8.33
CA ASN A 30 6.03 -19.89 9.76
C ASN A 30 5.00 -18.79 10.07
N GLY A 31 4.54 -18.08 9.05
CA GLY A 31 3.65 -16.93 9.18
C GLY A 31 4.12 -15.74 8.36
N ILE A 32 3.18 -14.86 8.01
CA ILE A 32 3.40 -13.66 7.20
C ILE A 32 2.75 -12.48 7.92
N VAL A 33 3.39 -11.31 7.88
CA VAL A 33 2.81 -10.04 8.31
C VAL A 33 2.86 -9.09 7.12
N THR A 34 1.73 -8.50 6.76
CA THR A 34 1.61 -7.49 5.70
C THR A 34 1.01 -6.22 6.27
N CYS A 35 1.65 -5.07 6.05
CA CYS A 35 1.14 -3.75 6.46
C CYS A 35 1.88 -2.64 5.69
N THR A 36 1.50 -1.39 5.93
CA THR A 36 2.04 -0.20 5.25
C THR A 36 3.42 0.26 5.77
N GLN A 37 3.82 -0.18 6.97
CA GLN A 37 5.09 0.24 7.60
C GLN A 37 6.03 -0.93 7.89
N PRO A 38 7.28 -0.92 7.38
CA PRO A 38 8.25 -1.97 7.68
C PRO A 38 8.53 -2.17 9.18
N LEU A 39 8.56 -1.09 9.97
CA LEU A 39 8.78 -1.17 11.42
C LEU A 39 7.60 -1.85 12.15
N ALA A 40 6.37 -1.64 11.68
CA ALA A 40 5.20 -2.33 12.21
C ALA A 40 5.17 -3.81 11.79
N ALA A 41 5.56 -4.12 10.55
CA ALA A 41 5.73 -5.50 10.10
C ALA A 41 6.75 -6.25 10.97
N ALA A 42 7.88 -5.60 11.29
CA ALA A 42 8.89 -6.13 12.18
C ALA A 42 8.37 -6.35 13.62
N ALA A 43 7.50 -5.47 14.13
CA ALA A 43 6.84 -5.68 15.42
C ALA A 43 5.98 -6.94 15.43
N GLY A 44 5.12 -7.13 14.42
CA GLY A 44 4.32 -8.35 14.29
C GLY A 44 5.18 -9.62 14.14
N GLN A 45 6.24 -9.55 13.33
CA GLN A 45 7.18 -10.66 13.16
C GLN A 45 7.89 -11.03 14.47
N ARG A 46 8.28 -10.03 15.28
CA ARG A 46 8.86 -10.28 16.61
C ARG A 46 7.89 -11.03 17.51
N ILE A 47 6.59 -10.70 17.48
CA ILE A 47 5.57 -11.40 18.28
C ILE A 47 5.37 -12.84 17.82
N LEU A 48 5.30 -13.08 16.50
CA LEU A 48 5.25 -14.45 15.97
C LEU A 48 6.48 -15.28 16.38
N GLN A 49 7.68 -14.69 16.33
CA GLN A 49 8.93 -15.34 16.74
C GLN A 49 8.97 -15.66 18.24
N GLN A 50 8.31 -14.85 19.06
CA GLN A 50 8.18 -15.09 20.51
C GLN A 50 7.11 -16.14 20.86
N GLY A 51 6.42 -16.69 19.85
CA GLY A 51 5.44 -17.75 20.01
C GLY A 51 3.99 -17.27 20.06
N GLY A 52 3.74 -15.98 19.84
CA GLY A 52 2.40 -15.45 19.63
C GLY A 52 1.77 -15.99 18.35
N ASN A 53 0.45 -15.87 18.25
CA ASN A 53 -0.31 -16.26 17.06
C ASN A 53 -0.65 -15.04 16.19
N ALA A 54 -1.45 -15.26 15.13
CA ALA A 54 -1.86 -14.19 14.22
C ALA A 54 -2.56 -13.01 14.94
N ALA A 55 -3.43 -13.28 15.93
CA ALA A 55 -4.15 -12.26 16.68
C ALA A 55 -3.21 -11.42 17.57
N ASP A 56 -2.28 -12.07 18.29
CA ASP A 56 -1.28 -11.38 19.10
C ASP A 56 -0.42 -10.43 18.24
N ALA A 57 0.05 -10.94 17.10
CA ALA A 57 0.89 -10.19 16.17
C ALA A 57 0.13 -9.04 15.50
N ALA A 58 -1.16 -9.22 15.19
CA ALA A 58 -2.00 -8.16 14.65
C ALA A 58 -2.12 -6.96 15.60
N VAL A 59 -2.34 -7.19 16.89
CA VAL A 59 -2.40 -6.08 17.86
C VAL A 59 -1.06 -5.37 18.00
N ALA A 60 0.06 -6.10 17.95
CA ALA A 60 1.38 -5.47 17.93
C ALA A 60 1.62 -4.61 16.67
N VAL A 61 1.15 -5.06 15.51
CA VAL A 61 1.19 -4.29 14.26
C VAL A 61 0.33 -3.03 14.39
N ALA A 62 -0.90 -3.13 14.92
CA ALA A 62 -1.79 -1.99 15.15
C ALA A 62 -1.13 -0.91 16.02
N ALA A 63 -0.55 -1.31 17.16
CA ALA A 63 0.12 -0.42 18.09
C ALA A 63 1.37 0.24 17.47
N ALA A 64 2.15 -0.53 16.70
CA ALA A 64 3.33 0.00 16.02
C ALA A 64 2.96 0.96 14.87
N LEU A 65 1.85 0.72 14.16
CA LEU A 65 1.31 1.64 13.16
C LEU A 65 0.82 2.95 13.80
N ASN A 66 0.18 2.89 14.96
CA ASN A 66 -0.20 4.11 15.70
C ASN A 66 1.01 5.01 16.00
N ILE A 67 2.19 4.43 16.23
CA ILE A 67 3.43 5.20 16.45
C ILE A 67 4.03 5.70 15.14
N THR A 68 4.11 4.83 14.12
CA THR A 68 4.91 5.07 12.90
C THR A 68 4.13 5.74 11.77
N GLU A 69 2.80 5.68 11.82
CA GLU A 69 1.86 6.24 10.86
C GLU A 69 0.59 6.81 11.55
N PRO A 70 0.74 7.76 12.50
CA PRO A 70 -0.40 8.32 13.25
C PRO A 70 -1.36 9.13 12.39
N SER A 71 -0.92 9.53 11.19
CA SER A 71 -1.75 10.19 10.17
C SER A 71 -2.75 9.25 9.50
N SER A 72 -2.81 7.97 9.87
CA SER A 72 -3.70 6.99 9.23
C SER A 72 -4.47 6.14 10.25
N THR A 73 -3.97 6.07 11.49
CA THR A 73 -4.51 5.17 12.50
C THR A 73 -4.16 5.59 13.91
N GLY A 74 -4.92 5.10 14.88
CA GLY A 74 -4.54 5.23 16.28
C GLY A 74 -5.48 4.52 17.25
N ILE A 75 -5.03 4.45 18.50
CA ILE A 75 -5.80 3.92 19.65
C ILE A 75 -7.03 4.77 19.99
N GLY A 76 -7.06 6.02 19.53
CA GLY A 76 -8.21 6.92 19.63
C GLY A 76 -9.27 6.72 18.54
N GLY A 77 -9.00 5.86 17.56
CA GLY A 77 -9.94 5.46 16.53
C GLY A 77 -10.67 4.17 16.89
N ASP A 78 -11.03 3.43 15.84
CA ASP A 78 -11.79 2.18 15.93
C ASP A 78 -11.08 1.04 15.18
N MET A 79 -11.54 -0.18 15.41
CA MET A 79 -11.04 -1.35 14.70
C MET A 79 -12.14 -2.32 14.29
N PHE A 80 -11.86 -3.09 13.23
CA PHE A 80 -12.63 -4.27 12.84
C PHE A 80 -11.66 -5.39 12.50
N CYS A 81 -12.03 -6.64 12.78
CA CYS A 81 -11.24 -7.78 12.34
C CYS A 81 -12.08 -8.98 11.95
N LEU A 82 -11.59 -9.72 10.96
CA LEU A 82 -12.00 -11.08 10.66
C LEU A 82 -10.87 -12.02 11.07
N PHE A 83 -11.17 -13.01 11.91
CA PHE A 83 -10.23 -14.00 12.39
C PHE A 83 -10.63 -15.40 11.90
N TYR A 84 -9.80 -16.02 11.08
CA TYR A 84 -9.93 -17.41 10.69
C TYR A 84 -9.23 -18.30 11.72
N ASP A 85 -10.03 -19.07 12.45
CA ASP A 85 -9.57 -20.10 13.38
C ASP A 85 -9.42 -21.43 12.65
N VAL A 86 -8.17 -21.90 12.50
CA VAL A 86 -7.86 -23.15 11.81
C VAL A 86 -8.43 -24.39 12.51
N LYS A 87 -8.59 -24.35 13.84
CA LYS A 87 -9.07 -25.50 14.63
C LYS A 87 -10.55 -25.72 14.43
N THR A 88 -11.31 -24.63 14.40
CA THR A 88 -12.77 -24.68 14.18
C THR A 88 -13.15 -24.56 12.71
N LYS A 89 -12.22 -24.11 11.85
CA LYS A 89 -12.43 -23.74 10.44
C LYS A 89 -13.53 -22.69 10.27
N LYS A 90 -13.60 -21.73 11.20
CA LYS A 90 -14.60 -20.66 11.21
C LYS A 90 -13.94 -19.30 11.07
N VAL A 91 -14.67 -18.40 10.40
CA VAL A 91 -14.35 -16.97 10.35
C VAL A 91 -15.17 -16.27 11.44
N HIS A 92 -14.48 -15.70 12.42
CA HIS A 92 -15.04 -14.86 13.46
C HIS A 92 -14.94 -13.40 13.06
N SER A 93 -15.90 -12.58 13.48
CA SER A 93 -15.92 -11.13 13.21
C SER A 93 -16.00 -10.36 14.53
N LEU A 94 -15.16 -9.34 14.66
CA LEU A 94 -15.13 -8.47 15.83
C LEU A 94 -15.27 -7.01 15.41
N ASN A 95 -16.27 -6.34 15.98
CA ASN A 95 -16.57 -4.94 15.79
C ASN A 95 -16.12 -4.14 17.00
N GLY A 96 -15.02 -3.40 16.86
CA GLY A 96 -14.52 -2.44 17.83
C GLY A 96 -14.79 -1.00 17.42
N SER A 97 -15.95 -0.73 16.80
CA SER A 97 -16.39 0.64 16.51
C SER A 97 -17.01 1.34 17.71
N GLY A 98 -16.67 2.62 17.83
CA GLY A 98 -17.10 3.52 18.86
C GLY A 98 -18.57 3.87 18.80
N ARG A 99 -19.26 3.77 19.94
CA ARG A 99 -20.63 4.29 20.06
C ARG A 99 -20.61 5.82 20.15
N TYR A 100 -21.62 6.43 19.57
CA TYR A 100 -21.83 7.87 19.68
C TYR A 100 -22.23 8.26 21.11
N PRO A 101 -21.79 9.42 21.66
CA PRO A 101 -22.09 9.79 23.04
C PRO A 101 -23.58 9.79 23.37
N ALA A 102 -23.98 9.18 24.49
CA ALA A 102 -25.39 8.97 24.83
C ALA A 102 -26.19 10.27 24.99
N ASN A 103 -25.52 11.35 25.38
CA ASN A 103 -26.14 12.67 25.58
C ASN A 103 -26.29 13.49 24.29
N ALA A 104 -25.75 13.02 23.17
CA ALA A 104 -25.83 13.72 21.90
C ALA A 104 -27.13 13.33 21.16
N THR A 105 -27.93 14.33 20.78
CA THR A 105 -29.14 14.13 19.97
C THR A 105 -29.04 14.92 18.68
N LEU A 106 -29.82 14.52 17.66
CA LEU A 106 -29.84 15.19 16.37
C LEU A 106 -30.20 16.68 16.50
N GLU A 107 -31.13 17.02 17.42
CA GLU A 107 -31.56 18.40 17.66
C GLU A 107 -30.42 19.24 18.26
N LYS A 108 -29.66 18.67 19.21
CA LYS A 108 -28.51 19.36 19.81
C LYS A 108 -27.43 19.63 18.77
N ILE A 109 -27.04 18.61 18.00
CA ILE A 109 -26.02 18.73 16.95
C ILE A 109 -26.46 19.75 15.90
N ARG A 110 -27.72 19.71 15.47
CA ARG A 110 -28.27 20.70 14.54
C ARG A 110 -28.18 22.11 15.11
N SER A 111 -28.54 22.29 16.38
CA SER A 111 -28.43 23.58 17.07
C SER A 111 -26.99 24.07 17.11
N ASP A 112 -26.04 23.23 17.48
CA ASP A 112 -24.62 23.58 17.59
C ASP A 112 -24.01 23.93 16.22
N LEU A 113 -24.44 23.24 15.16
CA LEU A 113 -23.99 23.47 13.79
C LEU A 113 -24.80 24.55 13.04
N ASN A 114 -25.78 25.19 13.69
CA ASN A 114 -26.68 26.17 13.09
C ASN A 114 -27.43 25.64 11.84
N VAL A 115 -27.86 24.38 11.88
CA VAL A 115 -28.64 23.72 10.83
C VAL A 115 -30.11 23.71 11.24
N GLY A 116 -31.01 24.20 10.38
CA GLY A 116 -32.45 24.19 10.65
C GLY A 116 -33.02 22.77 10.76
N PRO A 117 -34.20 22.61 11.39
CA PRO A 117 -34.80 21.29 11.62
C PRO A 117 -35.12 20.53 10.32
N ASN A 118 -35.37 21.25 9.23
CA ASN A 118 -35.69 20.68 7.91
C ASN A 118 -34.56 20.85 6.88
N ASP A 119 -33.45 21.48 7.26
CA ASP A 119 -32.34 21.72 6.33
C ASP A 119 -31.47 20.47 6.23
N ALA A 120 -31.07 20.11 5.01
CA ALA A 120 -30.02 19.12 4.84
C ALA A 120 -28.72 19.65 5.45
N GLY A 121 -28.01 18.80 6.19
CA GLY A 121 -26.76 19.17 6.83
C GLY A 121 -25.89 17.94 7.09
N THR A 122 -24.60 18.19 7.25
CA THR A 122 -23.60 17.17 7.57
C THR A 122 -22.77 17.63 8.75
N ILE A 123 -22.26 16.70 9.55
CA ILE A 123 -21.30 17.01 10.60
C ILE A 123 -19.95 17.23 9.91
N PRO A 124 -19.33 18.43 10.01
CA PRO A 124 -18.01 18.64 9.42
C PRO A 124 -16.99 17.72 10.07
N MET A 125 -16.12 17.09 9.27
CA MET A 125 -15.11 16.13 9.76
C MET A 125 -14.19 16.67 10.87
N LYS A 126 -13.92 17.97 10.84
CA LYS A 126 -13.07 18.67 11.81
C LYS A 126 -13.83 19.12 13.07
N SER A 127 -15.13 18.89 13.12
CA SER A 127 -15.97 19.27 14.25
C SER A 127 -15.76 18.30 15.40
N VAL A 128 -15.79 18.81 16.63
CA VAL A 128 -15.83 17.96 17.83
C VAL A 128 -17.03 17.02 17.83
N HIS A 129 -18.12 17.38 17.15
CA HIS A 129 -19.30 16.52 17.01
C HIS A 129 -19.07 15.32 16.09
N ALA A 130 -17.95 15.25 15.36
CA ALA A 130 -17.60 14.04 14.61
C ALA A 130 -16.98 12.95 15.51
N VAL A 131 -16.58 13.28 16.74
CA VAL A 131 -15.90 12.37 17.67
C VAL A 131 -16.89 11.34 18.25
N THR A 132 -16.58 10.07 18.05
CA THR A 132 -17.19 8.92 18.73
C THR A 132 -16.36 8.49 19.94
N THR A 133 -16.90 7.59 20.77
CA THR A 133 -16.11 6.92 21.81
C THR A 133 -15.01 6.07 21.16
N PRO A 134 -13.71 6.24 21.46
CA PRO A 134 -12.68 5.42 20.84
C PRO A 134 -12.84 3.92 21.13
N GLY A 135 -13.00 3.09 20.10
CA GLY A 135 -13.21 1.65 20.24
C GLY A 135 -11.96 0.79 20.08
N ALA A 136 -10.88 1.31 19.48
CA ALA A 136 -9.67 0.54 19.18
C ALA A 136 -9.00 -0.08 20.42
N ALA A 137 -8.95 0.64 21.56
CA ALA A 137 -8.32 0.14 22.78
C ALA A 137 -9.04 -1.10 23.34
N ALA A 138 -10.37 -1.09 23.43
CA ALA A 138 -11.16 -2.26 23.79
C ALA A 138 -11.01 -3.36 22.72
N GLY A 139 -11.05 -2.96 21.44
CA GLY A 139 -10.72 -3.73 20.24
C GLY A 139 -9.52 -4.65 20.40
N TRP A 140 -8.39 -4.05 20.73
CA TRP A 140 -7.10 -4.73 20.86
C TRP A 140 -7.09 -5.74 22.01
N VAL A 141 -7.60 -5.32 23.18
CA VAL A 141 -7.67 -6.19 24.36
C VAL A 141 -8.57 -7.39 24.10
N ASP A 142 -9.78 -7.15 23.57
CA ASP A 142 -10.73 -8.22 23.28
C ASP A 142 -10.25 -9.17 22.19
N THR A 143 -9.51 -8.67 21.18
CA THR A 143 -8.89 -9.51 20.15
C THR A 143 -7.91 -10.51 20.77
N ILE A 144 -7.08 -10.06 21.72
CA ILE A 144 -6.12 -10.93 22.42
C ILE A 144 -6.84 -11.88 23.37
N GLU A 145 -7.83 -11.40 24.13
CA GLU A 145 -8.58 -12.23 25.08
C GLU A 145 -9.37 -13.35 24.37
N LYS A 146 -9.94 -13.07 23.20
CA LYS A 146 -10.75 -14.04 22.43
C LYS A 146 -9.90 -14.94 21.55
N PHE A 147 -8.93 -14.38 20.84
CA PHE A 147 -8.22 -15.07 19.75
C PHE A 147 -6.71 -15.20 19.97
N GLY A 148 -6.14 -14.57 20.99
CA GLY A 148 -4.71 -14.60 21.28
C GLY A 148 -4.20 -15.98 21.66
N SER A 149 -2.88 -16.18 21.58
CA SER A 149 -2.27 -17.49 21.85
C SER A 149 -2.32 -17.91 23.32
N GLY A 150 -2.54 -16.96 24.23
CA GLY A 150 -2.38 -17.14 25.68
C GLY A 150 -0.94 -17.34 26.15
N LYS A 151 0.05 -17.25 25.24
CA LYS A 151 1.48 -17.46 25.55
C LYS A 151 2.23 -16.17 25.88
N LEU A 152 1.70 -15.02 25.45
CA LEU A 152 2.29 -13.70 25.65
C LEU A 152 1.33 -12.83 26.44
N SER A 153 1.87 -11.99 27.33
CA SER A 153 1.09 -10.96 28.01
C SER A 153 0.82 -9.77 27.09
N LEU A 154 -0.23 -9.00 27.40
CA LEU A 154 -0.52 -7.74 26.70
C LEU A 154 0.68 -6.78 26.71
N GLU A 155 1.46 -6.76 27.80
CA GLU A 155 2.70 -6.00 27.88
C GLU A 155 3.73 -6.46 26.86
N GLN A 156 3.96 -7.77 26.72
CA GLN A 156 4.90 -8.31 25.74
C GLN A 156 4.46 -7.99 24.30
N ILE A 157 3.16 -8.02 24.04
CA ILE A 157 2.59 -7.73 22.71
C ILE A 157 2.75 -6.24 22.36
N LEU A 158 2.51 -5.33 23.31
CA LEU A 158 2.62 -3.88 23.07
C LEU A 158 4.06 -3.34 23.18
N LEU A 159 4.98 -4.11 23.76
CA LEU A 159 6.36 -3.69 24.00
C LEU A 159 7.09 -3.14 22.76
N PRO A 160 6.98 -3.73 21.55
CA PRO A 160 7.65 -3.18 20.37
C PRO A 160 7.21 -1.74 20.06
N ALA A 161 5.91 -1.45 20.19
CA ALA A 161 5.38 -0.10 19.98
C ALA A 161 5.81 0.88 21.08
N ILE A 162 5.83 0.41 22.34
CA ILE A 162 6.33 1.17 23.49
C ILE A 162 7.81 1.55 23.28
N GLU A 163 8.65 0.59 22.87
CA GLU A 163 10.07 0.83 22.58
C GLU A 163 10.25 1.86 21.45
N LEU A 164 9.43 1.80 20.38
CA LEU A 164 9.45 2.79 19.30
C LEU A 164 9.09 4.20 19.81
N GLY A 165 8.09 4.31 20.68
CA GLY A 165 7.69 5.59 21.28
C GLY A 165 8.74 6.18 22.23
N GLU A 166 9.35 5.36 23.09
CA GLU A 166 10.32 5.81 24.11
C GLU A 166 11.71 6.09 23.51
N ASN A 167 12.21 5.15 22.70
CA ASN A 167 13.56 5.23 22.12
C ASN A 167 13.59 6.12 20.87
N GLY A 168 12.46 6.19 20.18
CA GLY A 168 12.26 6.91 18.93
C GLY A 168 12.53 6.07 17.69
N PHE A 169 12.01 6.52 16.57
CA PHE A 169 12.11 5.84 15.28
C PHE A 169 12.36 6.86 14.14
N PRO A 170 13.03 6.44 13.04
CA PRO A 170 13.18 7.29 11.86
C PRO A 170 11.84 7.40 11.13
N VAL A 171 11.36 8.63 10.92
CA VAL A 171 10.12 8.88 10.18
C VAL A 171 10.35 8.64 8.69
N SER A 172 9.52 7.78 8.06
CA SER A 172 9.61 7.49 6.63
C SER A 172 9.15 8.67 5.78
N GLU A 173 9.51 8.68 4.49
CA GLU A 173 9.16 9.74 3.54
C GLU A 173 7.64 9.96 3.45
N LEU A 174 6.86 8.87 3.37
CA LEU A 174 5.40 8.92 3.27
C LEU A 174 4.79 9.40 4.59
N SER A 175 5.18 8.83 5.73
CA SER A 175 4.69 9.30 7.03
C SER A 175 5.00 10.78 7.24
N SER A 176 6.19 11.24 6.86
CA SER A 176 6.55 12.66 6.93
C SER A 176 5.71 13.52 6.00
N PHE A 177 5.39 13.05 4.79
CA PHE A 177 4.52 13.76 3.86
C PHE A 177 3.13 13.95 4.47
N PHE A 178 2.47 12.87 4.91
CA PHE A 178 1.14 12.95 5.51
C PHE A 178 1.11 13.76 6.81
N TRP A 179 2.19 13.71 7.60
CA TRP A 179 2.34 14.56 8.78
C TRP A 179 2.27 16.05 8.44
N ARG A 180 3.00 16.47 7.40
CA ARG A 180 3.02 17.88 6.96
C ARG A 180 1.69 18.32 6.39
N GLU A 181 1.03 17.47 5.59
CA GLU A 181 -0.31 17.77 5.06
C GLU A 181 -1.33 17.90 6.21
N GLY A 182 -1.18 17.11 7.27
CA GLY A 182 -2.02 17.15 8.47
C GLY A 182 -1.66 18.25 9.49
N GLU A 183 -0.53 18.95 9.35
CA GLU A 183 -0.04 19.86 10.38
C GLU A 183 -1.00 21.01 10.68
N ASP A 184 -1.57 21.61 9.62
CA ASP A 184 -2.52 22.70 9.76
C ASP A 184 -3.82 22.24 10.43
N LEU A 185 -4.25 21.01 10.18
CA LEU A 185 -5.40 20.41 10.87
C LEU A 185 -5.11 20.28 12.37
N LEU A 186 -3.97 19.69 12.73
CA LEU A 186 -3.61 19.49 14.14
C LEU A 186 -3.58 20.82 14.90
N ARG A 187 -2.94 21.85 14.31
CA ARG A 187 -2.82 23.18 14.93
C ARG A 187 -4.16 23.90 15.09
N GLN A 188 -5.12 23.66 14.19
CA GLN A 188 -6.43 24.30 14.24
C GLN A 188 -7.41 23.56 15.15
N ALA A 189 -7.38 22.22 15.13
CA ALA A 189 -8.33 21.38 15.82
C ALA A 189 -7.98 21.14 17.30
N SER A 190 -6.70 21.16 17.66
CA SER A 190 -6.25 20.80 19.01
C SER A 190 -5.40 21.86 19.69
N PRO A 191 -5.70 22.22 20.96
CA PRO A 191 -4.79 23.03 21.76
C PRO A 191 -3.47 22.29 22.08
N ASN A 192 -3.45 20.96 21.95
CA ASN A 192 -2.30 20.10 22.26
C ASN A 192 -1.55 19.61 21.01
N ALA A 193 -1.70 20.31 19.87
CA ALA A 193 -1.03 19.96 18.60
C ALA A 193 0.48 19.70 18.72
N HIS A 194 1.14 20.40 19.65
CA HIS A 194 2.57 20.30 19.90
C HIS A 194 3.03 18.90 20.33
N GLU A 195 2.16 18.08 20.93
CA GLU A 195 2.51 16.74 21.39
C GLU A 195 2.72 15.76 20.21
N MET A 196 1.99 15.99 19.11
CA MET A 196 2.15 15.28 17.82
C MET A 196 3.15 15.96 16.89
N LEU A 197 3.91 16.97 17.32
CA LEU A 197 4.87 17.68 16.48
C LEU A 197 6.26 17.60 17.07
N LYS A 198 7.27 17.69 16.20
CA LYS A 198 8.66 17.64 16.60
C LYS A 198 9.12 19.03 17.07
N PRO A 199 9.79 19.15 18.24
CA PRO A 199 10.39 20.40 18.68
C PRO A 199 11.44 20.93 17.69
N ASP A 200 11.31 22.21 17.35
CA ASP A 200 12.23 22.99 16.53
C ASP A 200 12.12 24.48 16.88
N GLN A 201 13.13 25.02 17.57
CA GLN A 201 13.16 26.43 18.00
C GLN A 201 13.07 27.44 16.85
N LYS A 202 13.35 27.01 15.61
CA LYS A 202 13.26 27.88 14.43
C LYS A 202 11.88 27.83 13.77
N ALA A 203 11.04 26.87 14.15
CA ALA A 203 9.69 26.74 13.64
C ALA A 203 8.71 27.65 14.39
N LYS A 204 7.57 27.91 13.74
CA LYS A 204 6.46 28.63 14.36
C LYS A 204 6.01 27.89 15.63
N ASP A 205 5.87 28.61 16.73
CA ASP A 205 5.47 28.08 18.04
C ASP A 205 6.45 27.02 18.62
N GLY A 206 7.68 26.94 18.08
CA GLY A 206 8.74 26.06 18.58
C GLY A 206 8.60 24.58 18.19
N VAL A 207 7.66 24.23 17.31
CA VAL A 207 7.38 22.86 16.85
C VAL A 207 7.03 22.82 15.36
N ARG A 208 7.22 21.67 14.71
CA ARG A 208 6.81 21.41 13.30
C ARG A 208 6.65 19.92 13.04
N SER A 209 6.08 19.54 11.91
CA SER A 209 6.07 18.14 11.47
C SER A 209 7.49 17.57 11.33
N PRO A 210 7.70 16.27 11.62
CA PRO A 210 8.97 15.60 11.41
C PRO A 210 9.34 15.52 9.93
N LEU A 211 10.63 15.68 9.61
CA LEU A 211 11.14 15.49 8.26
C LEU A 211 11.55 14.03 8.03
N PRO A 212 11.65 13.57 6.76
CA PRO A 212 12.08 12.21 6.47
C PRO A 212 13.45 11.90 7.08
N GLY A 213 13.57 10.73 7.70
CA GLY A 213 14.77 10.25 8.38
C GLY A 213 15.04 10.89 9.75
N GLU A 214 14.26 11.89 10.17
CA GLU A 214 14.38 12.41 11.54
C GLU A 214 13.86 11.40 12.56
N ILE A 215 14.51 11.36 13.72
CA ILE A 215 14.03 10.57 14.85
C ILE A 215 12.92 11.35 15.55
N LEU A 216 11.73 10.74 15.60
CA LEU A 216 10.62 11.18 16.44
C LEU A 216 10.49 10.27 17.65
N LYS A 217 10.16 10.84 18.79
CA LYS A 217 9.80 10.13 20.02
C LYS A 217 8.39 10.51 20.41
N ASN A 218 7.65 9.57 20.96
CA ASN A 218 6.33 9.78 21.53
C ASN A 218 6.22 9.03 22.88
N PRO A 219 6.90 9.53 23.93
CA PRO A 219 6.95 8.86 25.23
C PRO A 219 5.57 8.85 25.92
N THR A 220 4.73 9.82 25.58
CA THR A 220 3.38 9.99 26.08
C THR A 220 2.43 8.88 25.59
N LEU A 221 2.42 8.61 24.27
CA LEU A 221 1.65 7.50 23.71
C LEU A 221 2.20 6.15 24.19
N ALA A 222 3.53 6.03 24.34
CA ALA A 222 4.12 4.86 24.97
C ALA A 222 3.63 4.66 26.42
N GLN A 223 3.45 5.74 27.19
CA GLN A 223 2.85 5.68 28.52
C GLN A 223 1.38 5.27 28.47
N THR A 224 0.61 5.71 27.47
CA THR A 224 -0.76 5.23 27.23
C THR A 224 -0.78 3.73 26.96
N PHE A 225 0.13 3.21 26.13
CA PHE A 225 0.26 1.76 25.90
C PHE A 225 0.70 1.00 27.14
N ARG A 226 1.58 1.56 27.99
CA ARG A 226 1.92 0.96 29.29
C ARG A 226 0.71 0.90 30.22
N SER A 227 -0.12 1.95 30.25
CA SER A 227 -1.35 1.95 31.04
C SER A 227 -2.33 0.88 30.56
N LEU A 228 -2.52 0.74 29.25
CA LEU A 228 -3.33 -0.33 28.64
C LEU A 228 -2.75 -1.72 28.97
N ALA A 229 -1.44 -1.91 28.81
CA ALA A 229 -0.74 -3.16 29.12
C ALA A 229 -0.91 -3.59 30.59
N ALA A 230 -0.82 -2.65 31.52
CA ALA A 230 -0.87 -2.94 32.95
C ALA A 230 -2.29 -3.18 33.47
N ASN A 231 -3.30 -2.52 32.89
CA ASN A 231 -4.65 -2.48 33.45
C ASN A 231 -5.74 -2.99 32.48
N GLY A 232 -5.37 -3.52 31.32
CA GLY A 232 -6.31 -3.85 30.25
C GLY A 232 -7.13 -2.62 29.85
N LYS A 233 -8.41 -2.83 29.50
CA LYS A 233 -9.33 -1.76 29.08
C LYS A 233 -9.36 -0.56 30.04
N LYS A 234 -9.32 -0.80 31.36
CA LYS A 234 -9.33 0.26 32.37
C LYS A 234 -8.17 1.24 32.24
N GLY A 235 -7.04 0.80 31.69
CA GLY A 235 -5.87 1.65 31.46
C GLY A 235 -6.12 2.78 30.45
N PHE A 236 -7.18 2.67 29.64
CA PHE A 236 -7.58 3.64 28.63
C PHE A 236 -8.91 4.32 28.99
N TYR A 237 -9.91 3.54 29.40
CA TYR A 237 -11.28 4.02 29.63
C TYR A 237 -11.55 4.51 31.06
N GLU A 238 -10.56 4.40 31.96
CA GLU A 238 -10.60 4.97 33.31
C GLU A 238 -9.32 5.77 33.61
N GLY A 239 -9.40 6.66 34.59
CA GLY A 239 -8.26 7.44 35.08
C GLY A 239 -7.73 8.46 34.06
N ARG A 240 -6.40 8.65 34.07
CA ARG A 240 -5.72 9.76 33.38
C ARG A 240 -6.08 9.91 31.90
N VAL A 241 -6.12 8.81 31.15
CA VAL A 241 -6.39 8.86 29.70
C VAL A 241 -7.85 9.25 29.45
N ALA A 242 -8.78 8.61 30.14
CA ALA A 242 -10.21 8.88 30.04
C ALA A 242 -10.57 10.32 30.44
N GLU A 243 -9.99 10.81 31.54
CA GLU A 243 -10.19 12.17 32.03
C GLU A 243 -9.76 13.22 30.99
N GLU A 244 -8.58 13.06 30.38
CA GLU A 244 -8.09 14.00 29.36
C GLU A 244 -8.88 13.91 28.05
N VAL A 245 -9.30 12.69 27.68
CA VAL A 245 -10.17 12.44 26.51
C VAL A 245 -11.50 13.18 26.65
N VAL A 246 -12.17 13.05 27.78
CA VAL A 246 -13.45 13.72 28.03
C VAL A 246 -13.25 15.22 28.14
N LYS A 247 -12.20 15.64 28.84
CA LYS A 247 -11.90 17.06 29.05
C LYS A 247 -11.74 17.81 27.73
N VAL A 248 -10.88 17.34 26.81
CA VAL A 248 -10.63 18.06 25.56
C VAL A 248 -11.88 18.12 24.68
N VAL A 249 -12.68 17.05 24.64
CA VAL A 249 -13.92 17.00 23.87
C VAL A 249 -14.94 17.98 24.43
N GLN A 250 -15.14 18.00 25.76
CA GLN A 250 -16.08 18.91 26.40
C GLN A 250 -15.65 20.38 26.32
N ASP A 251 -14.35 20.67 26.49
CA ASP A 251 -13.80 22.02 26.36
C ASP A 251 -14.04 22.59 24.94
N LEU A 252 -14.13 21.72 23.92
CA LEU A 252 -14.44 22.08 22.54
C LEU A 252 -15.95 22.07 22.21
N GLY A 253 -16.81 21.73 23.16
CA GLY A 253 -18.28 21.71 23.01
C GLY A 253 -18.88 20.35 22.64
N GLY A 254 -18.11 19.27 22.70
CA GLY A 254 -18.60 17.91 22.47
C GLY A 254 -19.32 17.29 23.67
N TYR A 255 -19.97 16.15 23.44
CA TYR A 255 -20.88 15.51 24.40
C TYR A 255 -20.34 14.25 25.07
N LEU A 256 -19.11 13.82 24.75
CA LEU A 256 -18.50 12.62 25.32
C LEU A 256 -18.32 12.76 26.84
N THR A 257 -18.65 11.72 27.59
CA THR A 257 -18.54 11.68 29.06
C THR A 257 -17.72 10.48 29.54
N LEU A 258 -17.32 10.50 30.81
CA LEU A 258 -16.64 9.36 31.44
C LEU A 258 -17.55 8.13 31.52
N ASP A 259 -18.86 8.33 31.68
CA ASP A 259 -19.83 7.25 31.70
C ASP A 259 -19.96 6.58 30.32
N ASP A 260 -19.85 7.35 29.22
CA ASP A 260 -19.80 6.78 27.86
C ASP A 260 -18.56 5.88 27.68
N LEU A 261 -17.38 6.37 28.10
CA LEU A 261 -16.13 5.60 28.03
C LEU A 261 -16.20 4.31 28.86
N LYS A 262 -16.70 4.43 30.10
CA LYS A 262 -16.86 3.29 31.01
C LYS A 262 -17.85 2.28 30.47
N SER A 263 -19.02 2.75 29.99
CA SER A 263 -20.03 1.89 29.38
C SER A 263 -19.47 1.15 28.17
N HIS A 264 -18.71 1.84 27.30
CA HIS A 264 -18.05 1.21 26.17
C HIS A 264 -17.05 0.13 26.60
N ALA A 265 -16.25 0.38 27.66
CA ALA A 265 -15.31 -0.61 28.19
C ALA A 265 -15.99 -1.85 28.78
N GLU A 266 -17.13 -1.66 29.48
CA GLU A 266 -17.92 -2.72 30.10
C GLU A 266 -18.63 -3.58 29.05
N ILE A 267 -19.20 -2.96 28.02
CA ILE A 267 -19.82 -3.66 26.88
C ILE A 267 -18.75 -4.37 26.06
N GLY A 268 -17.61 -3.71 25.82
CA GLY A 268 -16.52 -4.18 24.98
C GLY A 268 -16.87 -4.16 23.49
N THR A 269 -16.03 -4.86 22.73
CA THR A 269 -16.25 -5.15 21.31
C THR A 269 -17.45 -6.05 21.10
N GLN A 270 -18.19 -5.81 20.02
CA GLN A 270 -19.30 -6.66 19.63
C GLN A 270 -18.77 -7.81 18.77
N GLU A 271 -19.03 -9.04 19.20
CA GLU A 271 -18.84 -10.22 18.36
C GLU A 271 -20.03 -10.30 17.39
N THR A 272 -19.72 -10.29 16.10
CA THR A 272 -20.73 -10.31 15.04
C THR A 272 -20.59 -11.58 14.21
N GLU A 273 -21.65 -11.98 13.52
CA GLU A 273 -21.56 -13.03 12.51
C GLU A 273 -20.98 -12.45 11.22
N ALA A 274 -19.83 -12.96 10.78
CA ALA A 274 -19.25 -12.60 9.50
C ALA A 274 -20.24 -12.93 8.37
N ILE A 275 -20.34 -12.04 7.39
CA ILE A 275 -21.22 -12.25 6.23
C ILE A 275 -20.39 -12.79 5.07
N SER A 276 -20.99 -13.65 4.26
CA SER A 276 -20.28 -14.24 3.12
C SER A 276 -21.12 -14.34 1.86
N LEU A 277 -20.43 -14.42 0.73
CA LEU A 277 -20.97 -14.81 -0.55
C LEU A 277 -20.06 -15.87 -1.17
N LYS A 278 -20.65 -16.99 -1.60
CA LYS A 278 -19.96 -17.98 -2.43
C LYS A 278 -19.96 -17.51 -3.88
N PHE A 279 -18.82 -17.05 -4.37
CA PHE A 279 -18.64 -16.52 -5.71
C PHE A 279 -18.15 -17.62 -6.67
N THR A 280 -18.87 -17.78 -7.79
CA THR A 280 -18.57 -18.80 -8.81
C THR A 280 -18.46 -18.23 -10.23
N GLY A 281 -18.69 -16.93 -10.40
CA GLY A 281 -18.59 -16.24 -11.68
C GLY A 281 -17.21 -16.36 -12.35
N GLN A 282 -17.13 -15.99 -13.62
CA GLN A 282 -15.92 -15.88 -14.43
C GLN A 282 -15.12 -17.20 -14.54
N SER A 283 -15.82 -18.34 -14.46
CA SER A 283 -15.23 -19.69 -14.51
C SER A 283 -14.21 -19.97 -13.39
N ILE A 284 -14.36 -19.37 -12.21
CA ILE A 284 -13.36 -19.52 -11.14
C ILE A 284 -13.18 -20.99 -10.71
N ALA A 285 -14.27 -21.75 -10.56
CA ALA A 285 -14.18 -23.16 -10.20
C ALA A 285 -13.40 -23.99 -11.24
N GLU A 286 -13.48 -23.62 -12.51
CA GLU A 286 -12.75 -24.28 -13.60
C GLU A 286 -11.27 -23.85 -13.66
N LYS A 287 -10.98 -22.59 -13.27
CA LYS A 287 -9.64 -21.98 -13.29
C LYS A 287 -8.81 -22.32 -12.06
N GLN A 288 -9.44 -22.70 -10.95
CA GLN A 288 -8.75 -23.10 -9.73
C GLN A 288 -7.84 -24.31 -10.02
N THR A 289 -6.57 -24.22 -9.66
CA THR A 289 -5.69 -25.40 -9.62
C THR A 289 -6.17 -26.33 -8.52
N ALA A 290 -6.10 -27.65 -8.73
CA ALA A 290 -6.41 -28.62 -7.68
C ALA A 290 -5.66 -28.23 -6.39
N GLY A 291 -6.42 -28.01 -5.31
CA GLY A 291 -5.88 -27.62 -4.02
C GLY A 291 -4.92 -28.67 -3.48
N THR A 292 -4.03 -28.26 -2.56
CA THR A 292 -3.15 -29.20 -1.85
C THR A 292 -3.92 -30.12 -0.88
N ASP A 293 -5.19 -29.83 -0.65
CA ASP A 293 -6.13 -30.58 0.19
C ASP A 293 -6.91 -31.67 -0.58
N GLY A 294 -6.84 -31.68 -1.91
CA GLY A 294 -7.46 -32.72 -2.75
C GLY A 294 -8.98 -32.64 -2.84
N GLU A 295 -9.59 -31.51 -2.47
CA GLU A 295 -11.02 -31.27 -2.62
C GLU A 295 -11.39 -30.77 -4.04
N ASP A 296 -12.64 -31.01 -4.45
CA ASP A 296 -13.17 -30.49 -5.71
C ASP A 296 -13.24 -28.95 -5.66
N ASN A 297 -12.92 -28.29 -6.77
CA ASN A 297 -13.06 -26.84 -6.88
C ASN A 297 -14.55 -26.42 -6.87
N GLN A 298 -14.93 -25.57 -5.93
CA GLN A 298 -16.32 -25.13 -5.75
C GLN A 298 -16.51 -23.61 -5.81
N GLY A 299 -15.53 -22.86 -6.33
CA GLY A 299 -15.51 -21.39 -6.26
C GLY A 299 -14.85 -20.89 -4.98
N VAL A 300 -15.14 -19.66 -4.58
CA VAL A 300 -14.53 -19.03 -3.38
C VAL A 300 -15.61 -18.45 -2.49
N GLU A 301 -15.55 -18.80 -1.20
CA GLU A 301 -16.35 -18.16 -0.15
C GLU A 301 -15.65 -16.87 0.28
N ILE A 302 -16.28 -15.73 0.02
CA ILE A 302 -15.72 -14.40 0.30
C ILE A 302 -16.38 -13.87 1.55
N TRP A 303 -15.59 -13.47 2.54
CA TRP A 303 -16.05 -13.04 3.85
C TRP A 303 -15.81 -11.56 4.06
N GLU A 304 -16.80 -10.87 4.63
CA GLU A 304 -16.73 -9.46 4.97
C GLU A 304 -17.29 -9.22 6.37
N HIS A 305 -16.86 -8.12 6.97
CA HIS A 305 -17.47 -7.65 8.22
C HIS A 305 -18.93 -7.21 7.93
N PRO A 306 -19.92 -7.58 8.77
CA PRO A 306 -21.29 -7.13 8.61
C PRO A 306 -21.45 -5.62 8.85
N PRO A 307 -22.62 -5.05 8.52
CA PRO A 307 -23.04 -3.74 9.03
C PRO A 307 -22.82 -3.64 10.54
N ASN A 308 -22.36 -2.52 11.09
CA ASN A 308 -22.20 -1.19 10.49
C ASN A 308 -20.99 -1.01 9.53
N GLY A 309 -20.21 -2.06 9.26
CA GLY A 309 -19.19 -2.05 8.21
C GLY A 309 -19.77 -2.01 6.78
N GLN A 310 -19.03 -1.40 5.85
CA GLN A 310 -19.43 -1.28 4.44
C GLN A 310 -18.97 -2.46 3.54
N GLY A 311 -18.36 -3.50 4.12
CA GLY A 311 -17.82 -4.65 3.36
C GLY A 311 -18.87 -5.38 2.51
N ILE A 312 -20.14 -5.33 2.91
CA ILE A 312 -21.28 -5.86 2.14
C ILE A 312 -21.35 -5.34 0.69
N VAL A 313 -20.83 -4.13 0.42
CA VAL A 313 -20.75 -3.58 -0.95
C VAL A 313 -19.94 -4.49 -1.88
N ALA A 314 -18.82 -5.04 -1.39
CA ALA A 314 -17.98 -5.92 -2.19
C ALA A 314 -18.72 -7.23 -2.52
N LEU A 315 -19.44 -7.80 -1.54
CA LEU A 315 -20.27 -9.00 -1.76
C LEU A 315 -21.39 -8.72 -2.77
N MET A 316 -22.13 -7.61 -2.62
CA MET A 316 -23.19 -7.23 -3.56
C MET A 316 -22.64 -7.01 -4.97
N ALA A 317 -21.52 -6.30 -5.12
CA ALA A 317 -20.94 -6.02 -6.43
C ALA A 317 -20.47 -7.30 -7.14
N LEU A 318 -19.83 -8.24 -6.44
CA LEU A 318 -19.44 -9.54 -6.99
C LEU A 318 -20.65 -10.40 -7.34
N GLY A 319 -21.67 -10.41 -6.48
CA GLY A 319 -22.92 -11.10 -6.73
C GLY A 319 -23.67 -10.56 -7.95
N ILE A 320 -23.74 -9.24 -8.11
CA ILE A 320 -24.29 -8.59 -9.30
C ILE A 320 -23.50 -8.99 -10.55
N LEU A 321 -22.17 -8.97 -10.51
CA LEU A 321 -21.34 -9.42 -11.63
C LEU A 321 -21.62 -10.87 -12.03
N GLU A 322 -21.78 -11.77 -11.05
CA GLU A 322 -22.14 -13.17 -11.32
C GLU A 322 -23.51 -13.30 -11.98
N GLU A 323 -24.51 -12.55 -11.53
CA GLU A 323 -25.84 -12.55 -12.13
C GLU A 323 -25.85 -11.92 -13.54
N LEU A 324 -25.05 -10.88 -13.79
CA LEU A 324 -24.87 -10.32 -15.13
C LEU A 324 -24.32 -11.37 -16.10
N GLU A 325 -23.38 -12.20 -15.67
CA GLU A 325 -22.85 -13.30 -16.47
C GLU A 325 -23.93 -14.36 -16.74
N LYS A 326 -24.66 -14.80 -15.71
CA LYS A 326 -25.76 -15.77 -15.84
C LYS A 326 -26.86 -15.29 -16.80
N MET A 327 -27.12 -13.98 -16.82
CA MET A 327 -28.08 -13.35 -17.73
C MET A 327 -27.53 -13.11 -19.14
N GLY A 328 -26.25 -13.40 -19.39
CA GLY A 328 -25.59 -13.15 -20.67
C GLY A 328 -25.41 -11.65 -20.99
N LYS A 329 -25.42 -10.79 -19.96
CA LYS A 329 -25.22 -9.33 -20.09
C LYS A 329 -23.75 -8.96 -20.19
N ILE A 330 -22.88 -9.78 -19.61
CA ILE A 330 -21.42 -9.67 -19.72
C ILE A 330 -20.85 -11.02 -20.15
N PRO A 331 -19.70 -11.05 -20.86
CA PRO A 331 -19.01 -12.28 -21.17
C PRO A 331 -18.24 -12.81 -19.95
N LYS A 332 -17.72 -14.03 -20.08
CA LYS A 332 -16.55 -14.46 -19.30
C LYS A 332 -15.33 -13.74 -19.86
N PHE A 333 -14.73 -12.85 -19.09
CA PHE A 333 -13.60 -12.05 -19.55
C PHE A 333 -12.34 -12.91 -19.71
N THR A 334 -11.60 -12.65 -20.79
CA THR A 334 -10.29 -13.24 -21.05
C THR A 334 -9.18 -12.36 -20.46
N GLU A 335 -7.97 -12.92 -20.29
CA GLU A 335 -6.80 -12.14 -19.84
C GLU A 335 -6.54 -10.88 -20.68
N ALA A 336 -6.76 -10.97 -22.00
CA ALA A 336 -6.59 -9.83 -22.91
C ALA A 336 -7.65 -8.72 -22.72
N GLN A 337 -8.76 -9.01 -22.04
CA GLN A 337 -9.81 -8.05 -21.72
C GLN A 337 -9.68 -7.48 -20.30
N HIS A 338 -8.63 -7.87 -19.57
CA HIS A 338 -8.32 -7.23 -18.30
C HIS A 338 -8.14 -5.73 -18.51
N ASN A 339 -8.84 -4.94 -17.70
CA ASN A 339 -8.88 -3.48 -17.82
C ASN A 339 -9.37 -2.94 -19.20
N SER A 340 -10.11 -3.74 -19.98
CA SER A 340 -10.84 -3.23 -21.15
C SER A 340 -12.01 -2.32 -20.72
N ALA A 341 -12.53 -1.50 -21.64
CA ALA A 341 -13.66 -0.63 -21.34
C ALA A 341 -14.90 -1.40 -20.89
N GLU A 342 -15.17 -2.56 -21.50
CA GLU A 342 -16.30 -3.43 -21.19
C GLU A 342 -16.17 -4.06 -19.80
N TYR A 343 -14.97 -4.56 -19.47
CA TYR A 343 -14.69 -5.09 -18.14
C TYR A 343 -14.84 -4.01 -17.07
N LEU A 344 -14.16 -2.87 -17.25
CA LEU A 344 -14.22 -1.76 -16.30
C LEU A 344 -15.65 -1.24 -16.16
N HIS A 345 -16.42 -1.16 -17.26
CA HIS A 345 -17.82 -0.74 -17.22
C HIS A 345 -18.67 -1.67 -16.35
N ALA A 346 -18.53 -2.99 -16.50
CA ALA A 346 -19.25 -3.97 -15.68
C ALA A 346 -18.92 -3.82 -14.20
N VAL A 347 -17.63 -3.66 -13.86
CA VAL A 347 -17.17 -3.47 -12.47
C VAL A 347 -17.68 -2.15 -11.90
N ILE A 348 -17.55 -1.04 -12.63
CA ILE A 348 -18.00 0.30 -12.21
C ILE A 348 -19.50 0.30 -11.90
N GLU A 349 -20.31 -0.24 -12.81
CA GLU A 349 -21.77 -0.19 -12.64
C GLU A 349 -22.25 -1.13 -11.53
N SER A 350 -21.63 -2.31 -11.39
CA SER A 350 -21.93 -3.22 -10.28
C SER A 350 -21.60 -2.58 -8.93
N LEU A 351 -20.46 -1.88 -8.83
CA LEU A 351 -20.09 -1.11 -7.64
C LEU A 351 -21.06 0.03 -7.38
N ARG A 352 -21.46 0.80 -8.40
CA ARG A 352 -22.44 1.90 -8.24
C ARG A 352 -23.78 1.42 -7.70
N ILE A 353 -24.30 0.31 -8.24
CA ILE A 353 -25.55 -0.29 -7.77
C ILE A 353 -25.41 -0.75 -6.32
N ALA A 354 -24.31 -1.42 -5.98
CA ALA A 354 -24.05 -1.89 -4.61
C ALA A 354 -23.87 -0.74 -3.61
N PHE A 355 -23.17 0.33 -3.98
CA PHE A 355 -23.00 1.51 -3.12
C PHE A 355 -24.30 2.27 -2.90
N ALA A 356 -25.18 2.30 -3.90
CA ALA A 356 -26.49 2.90 -3.76
C ALA A 356 -27.29 2.20 -2.66
N ASP A 357 -27.36 0.87 -2.72
CA ASP A 357 -28.06 0.06 -1.72
C ASP A 357 -27.41 0.18 -0.34
N ALA A 358 -26.08 0.16 -0.27
CA ALA A 358 -25.37 0.30 0.99
C ALA A 358 -25.58 1.67 1.65
N SER A 359 -25.63 2.75 0.87
CA SER A 359 -25.86 4.09 1.40
C SER A 359 -27.24 4.26 2.04
N TRP A 360 -28.21 3.45 1.61
CA TRP A 360 -29.55 3.44 2.16
C TRP A 360 -29.68 2.51 3.37
N TRP A 361 -29.09 1.31 3.30
CA TRP A 361 -29.32 0.25 4.30
C TRP A 361 -28.24 0.11 5.37
N VAL A 362 -26.97 0.40 5.08
CA VAL A 362 -25.87 0.12 6.01
C VAL A 362 -25.84 1.15 7.13
N THR A 363 -26.11 0.69 8.34
CA THR A 363 -26.10 1.48 9.57
C THR A 363 -25.89 0.54 10.77
N ASP A 364 -26.02 1.06 11.99
CA ASP A 364 -25.96 0.28 13.24
C ASP A 364 -27.13 -0.72 13.33
N PRO A 365 -26.85 -2.04 13.26
CA PRO A 365 -27.88 -3.09 13.30
C PRO A 365 -28.56 -3.24 14.66
N ASP A 366 -27.99 -2.69 15.74
CA ASP A 366 -28.62 -2.71 17.06
C ASP A 366 -29.76 -1.68 17.16
N VAL A 367 -29.79 -0.69 16.24
CA VAL A 367 -30.81 0.38 16.18
C VAL A 367 -31.81 0.14 15.06
N GLU A 368 -31.32 -0.17 13.85
CA GLU A 368 -32.15 -0.37 12.66
C GLU A 368 -31.95 -1.77 12.09
N LYS A 369 -33.03 -2.39 11.62
CA LYS A 369 -32.95 -3.74 11.06
C LYS A 369 -32.38 -3.71 9.64
N VAL A 370 -31.09 -3.99 9.50
CA VAL A 370 -30.43 -4.12 8.19
C VAL A 370 -30.72 -5.52 7.58
N PRO A 371 -31.32 -5.63 6.39
CA PRO A 371 -31.69 -6.91 5.78
C PRO A 371 -30.50 -7.59 5.06
N THR A 372 -29.39 -7.76 5.78
CA THR A 372 -28.09 -8.19 5.21
C THR A 372 -28.18 -9.47 4.36
N SER A 373 -28.89 -10.50 4.83
CA SER A 373 -29.03 -11.77 4.10
C SER A 373 -29.85 -11.65 2.83
N GLU A 374 -30.81 -10.72 2.78
CA GLU A 374 -31.62 -10.45 1.59
C GLU A 374 -30.81 -9.66 0.55
N LEU A 375 -30.04 -8.66 0.98
CA LEU A 375 -29.20 -7.81 0.13
C LEU A 375 -28.15 -8.59 -0.66
N ILE A 376 -27.64 -9.70 -0.11
CA ILE A 376 -26.67 -10.58 -0.77
C ILE A 376 -27.32 -11.86 -1.34
N SER A 377 -28.66 -11.94 -1.34
CA SER A 377 -29.35 -13.10 -1.89
C SER A 377 -29.30 -13.13 -3.41
N PRO A 378 -29.17 -14.30 -4.06
CA PRO A 378 -29.15 -14.39 -5.52
C PRO A 378 -30.38 -13.75 -6.19
N ALA A 379 -31.56 -13.88 -5.57
CA ALA A 379 -32.81 -13.31 -6.10
C ALA A 379 -32.78 -11.78 -6.11
N TYR A 380 -32.29 -11.15 -5.04
CA TYR A 380 -32.17 -9.70 -4.96
C TYR A 380 -31.08 -9.18 -5.92
N LEU A 381 -29.91 -9.83 -5.92
CA LEU A 381 -28.79 -9.46 -6.79
C LEU A 381 -29.17 -9.56 -8.27
N ALA A 382 -29.95 -10.57 -8.66
CA ALA A 382 -30.50 -10.71 -10.01
C ALA A 382 -31.48 -9.57 -10.36
N GLU A 383 -32.27 -9.09 -9.40
CA GLU A 383 -33.14 -7.92 -9.61
C GLU A 383 -32.31 -6.66 -9.84
N ARG A 384 -31.28 -6.43 -9.02
CA ARG A 384 -30.38 -5.28 -9.13
C ARG A 384 -29.55 -5.32 -10.42
N ALA A 385 -29.13 -6.51 -10.87
CA ALA A 385 -28.40 -6.70 -12.13
C ALA A 385 -29.19 -6.23 -13.37
N LYS A 386 -30.52 -6.16 -13.32
CA LYS A 386 -31.33 -5.63 -14.44
C LYS A 386 -31.10 -4.14 -14.71
N LEU A 387 -30.57 -3.40 -13.73
CA LEU A 387 -30.24 -1.98 -13.89
C LEU A 387 -29.04 -1.75 -14.80
N PHE A 388 -28.18 -2.76 -14.98
CA PHE A 388 -27.01 -2.68 -15.83
C PHE A 388 -27.40 -2.56 -17.30
N ASN A 389 -26.77 -1.60 -17.98
CA ASN A 389 -26.84 -1.44 -19.42
C ASN A 389 -25.43 -1.56 -20.01
N PRO A 390 -25.14 -2.54 -20.90
CA PRO A 390 -23.81 -2.73 -21.48
C PRO A 390 -23.37 -1.59 -22.42
N ASP A 391 -24.31 -0.81 -22.94
CA ASP A 391 -24.04 0.22 -23.95
C ASP A 391 -23.98 1.64 -23.36
N LYS A 392 -24.29 1.81 -22.08
CA LYS A 392 -24.37 3.13 -21.44
C LYS A 392 -24.27 3.05 -19.91
N ALA A 393 -23.50 3.95 -19.33
CA ALA A 393 -23.50 4.26 -17.89
C ALA A 393 -24.91 4.61 -17.42
N THR A 394 -25.32 3.97 -16.34
CA THR A 394 -26.68 4.03 -15.80
C THR A 394 -26.93 5.38 -15.15
N ASP A 395 -28.14 5.89 -15.32
CA ASP A 395 -28.68 7.06 -14.62
C ASP A 395 -29.20 6.66 -13.23
N ILE A 396 -28.41 5.94 -12.43
CA ILE A 396 -28.89 5.44 -11.12
C ILE A 396 -29.31 6.64 -10.28
N LEU A 397 -30.62 6.74 -10.10
CA LEU A 397 -31.34 7.74 -9.34
C LEU A 397 -32.07 7.00 -8.23
N ASP A 398 -31.31 6.40 -7.32
CA ASP A 398 -31.85 6.12 -5.99
C ASP A 398 -30.71 6.00 -5.01
N HIS A 399 -30.58 7.05 -4.18
CA HIS A 399 -29.79 7.15 -2.95
C HIS A 399 -28.31 6.74 -3.07
N GLY A 400 -27.40 7.71 -3.01
CA GLY A 400 -25.96 7.48 -3.14
C GLY A 400 -25.18 7.75 -1.87
N SER A 401 -23.87 7.54 -1.95
CA SER A 401 -23.00 7.40 -0.79
C SER A 401 -22.57 8.74 -0.18
N PRO A 402 -22.58 8.91 1.16
CA PRO A 402 -21.96 10.04 1.85
C PRO A 402 -20.45 9.87 2.09
N ALA A 403 -19.84 8.80 1.60
CA ALA A 403 -18.41 8.56 1.79
C ALA A 403 -17.57 9.62 1.06
N HIS A 404 -16.35 9.88 1.52
CA HIS A 404 -15.47 10.86 0.88
C HIS A 404 -14.50 10.19 -0.09
N ASN A 405 -14.04 10.92 -1.12
CA ASN A 405 -13.07 10.46 -2.13
C ASN A 405 -11.62 10.28 -1.61
N HIS A 406 -11.42 10.16 -0.30
CA HIS A 406 -10.11 10.04 0.35
C HIS A 406 -10.12 8.86 1.30
N CYS A 407 -9.05 8.07 1.31
CA CYS A 407 -8.89 6.89 2.15
C CYS A 407 -7.45 6.90 2.69
N ASP A 408 -7.31 7.13 4.00
CA ASP A 408 -6.03 7.15 4.71
C ASP A 408 -6.03 6.11 5.84
N THR A 409 -6.58 4.92 5.60
CA THR A 409 -6.71 3.88 6.64
C THR A 409 -5.58 2.86 6.55
N VAL A 410 -5.11 2.35 7.69
CA VAL A 410 -4.18 1.20 7.69
C VAL A 410 -4.94 -0.12 7.68
N TYR A 411 -4.62 -0.94 6.68
CA TYR A 411 -4.96 -2.36 6.62
C TYR A 411 -3.72 -3.20 6.91
N PHE A 412 -3.91 -4.30 7.61
CA PHE A 412 -2.86 -5.30 7.75
C PHE A 412 -3.44 -6.71 7.93
N ALA A 413 -2.70 -7.69 7.43
CA ALA A 413 -3.05 -9.10 7.57
C ALA A 413 -1.89 -9.87 8.16
N VAL A 414 -2.22 -10.82 9.04
CA VAL A 414 -1.25 -11.72 9.65
C VAL A 414 -1.71 -13.17 9.50
N THR A 415 -0.79 -14.05 9.11
CA THR A 415 -0.97 -15.49 9.22
C THR A 415 0.11 -16.08 10.11
N ASP A 416 -0.19 -17.19 10.78
CA ASP A 416 0.78 -17.90 11.63
C ASP A 416 1.04 -19.34 11.16
N LYS A 417 2.04 -19.97 11.77
CA LYS A 417 2.45 -21.35 11.48
C LYS A 417 1.39 -22.41 11.81
N GLU A 418 0.42 -22.10 12.67
CA GLU A 418 -0.66 -23.02 13.03
C GLU A 418 -1.76 -23.02 11.96
N GLY A 419 -1.78 -21.98 11.11
CA GLY A 419 -2.73 -21.81 10.02
C GLY A 419 -3.86 -20.82 10.34
N ASN A 420 -3.77 -20.11 11.48
CA ASN A 420 -4.72 -19.02 11.73
C ASN A 420 -4.39 -17.83 10.83
N GLY A 421 -5.42 -17.08 10.48
CA GLY A 421 -5.31 -15.84 9.71
C GLY A 421 -6.14 -14.75 10.35
N ILE A 422 -5.65 -13.53 10.31
CA ILE A 422 -6.42 -12.36 10.72
C ILE A 422 -6.30 -11.26 9.68
N SER A 423 -7.46 -10.74 9.29
CA SER A 423 -7.61 -9.54 8.47
C SER A 423 -8.05 -8.43 9.43
N PHE A 424 -7.20 -7.42 9.62
CA PHE A 424 -7.40 -6.41 10.64
C PHE A 424 -7.31 -5.02 10.03
N ILE A 425 -8.25 -4.16 10.41
CA ILE A 425 -8.26 -2.76 10.01
C ILE A 425 -8.42 -1.88 11.25
N ASN A 426 -7.58 -0.86 11.37
CA ASN A 426 -7.61 0.10 12.47
C ASN A 426 -7.57 1.50 11.87
N SER A 427 -8.46 2.41 12.27
CA SER A 427 -8.57 3.69 11.57
C SER A 427 -8.94 4.85 12.47
N ASN A 428 -8.36 6.01 12.16
CA ASN A 428 -8.87 7.31 12.60
C ASN A 428 -9.79 7.96 11.53
N TYR A 429 -10.19 7.23 10.49
CA TYR A 429 -10.82 7.68 9.24
C TYR A 429 -9.89 8.39 8.26
N ALA A 430 -9.88 9.73 8.29
CA ALA A 430 -9.21 10.55 7.30
C ALA A 430 -8.05 11.25 7.98
N GLY A 431 -6.83 11.00 7.52
CA GLY A 431 -5.64 11.59 8.10
C GLY A 431 -5.53 11.35 9.62
N PHE A 432 -5.25 12.45 10.32
CA PHE A 432 -5.23 12.53 11.78
C PHE A 432 -6.64 12.50 12.44
N GLY A 433 -7.67 12.06 11.71
CA GLY A 433 -9.06 12.05 12.14
C GLY A 433 -9.61 13.45 12.41
N SER A 434 -10.20 13.66 13.58
CA SER A 434 -10.64 15.01 13.99
C SER A 434 -9.47 16.00 14.17
N GLY A 435 -8.25 15.50 14.35
CA GLY A 435 -7.08 16.29 14.73
C GLY A 435 -7.05 16.71 16.21
N ILE A 436 -8.08 16.37 17.00
CA ILE A 436 -8.15 16.67 18.43
C ILE A 436 -7.23 15.72 19.19
N ILE A 437 -6.38 16.26 20.08
CA ILE A 437 -5.39 15.50 20.86
C ILE A 437 -5.64 15.72 22.35
N PRO A 438 -5.95 14.67 23.14
CA PRO A 438 -6.01 14.78 24.59
C PRO A 438 -4.61 14.98 25.18
N LYS A 439 -4.50 15.89 26.14
CA LYS A 439 -3.23 16.29 26.72
C LYS A 439 -2.55 15.10 27.39
N GLY A 440 -1.29 14.87 27.09
CA GLY A 440 -0.51 13.80 27.68
C GLY A 440 -1.02 12.40 27.34
N ALA A 441 -1.93 12.21 26.38
CA ALA A 441 -2.33 10.88 25.90
C ALA A 441 -1.78 10.56 24.51
N ASP A 442 -1.45 11.59 23.72
CA ASP A 442 -0.94 11.52 22.36
C ASP A 442 -1.70 10.50 21.48
N LEU A 443 -3.03 10.64 21.46
CA LEU A 443 -3.94 9.90 20.59
C LEU A 443 -4.82 10.87 19.79
N LEU A 444 -5.43 10.35 18.72
CA LEU A 444 -6.29 11.12 17.82
C LEU A 444 -7.62 10.41 17.69
N TYR A 445 -8.72 11.16 17.67
CA TYR A 445 -10.04 10.57 17.53
C TYR A 445 -10.34 10.19 16.10
N GLY A 446 -10.89 8.97 15.92
CA GLY A 446 -11.42 8.53 14.64
C GLY A 446 -12.72 9.22 14.23
N VAL A 447 -12.98 9.25 12.92
CA VAL A 447 -14.19 9.86 12.33
C VAL A 447 -14.76 9.05 11.14
N MET A 448 -15.03 7.74 11.32
CA MET A 448 -15.63 6.68 10.43
C MET A 448 -15.76 6.75 8.88
N GLY A 449 -15.25 5.68 8.21
CA GLY A 449 -15.44 5.27 6.78
C GLY A 449 -14.20 5.27 5.83
N GLY A 450 -14.35 4.97 4.54
CA GLY A 450 -13.26 5.11 3.54
C GLY A 450 -13.66 4.50 2.20
N PHE A 451 -13.87 5.30 1.16
CA PHE A 451 -14.67 4.86 0.01
C PHE A 451 -14.00 3.88 -0.95
N MET A 452 -12.67 3.86 -0.99
CA MET A 452 -11.91 2.99 -1.90
C MET A 452 -11.97 1.52 -1.46
N GLN A 453 -12.21 1.22 -0.19
CA GLN A 453 -12.02 -0.12 0.37
C GLN A 453 -12.85 -1.20 -0.35
N PRO A 454 -14.20 -1.10 -0.50
CA PRO A 454 -14.97 -2.13 -1.19
C PRO A 454 -14.61 -2.26 -2.67
N GLN A 455 -14.22 -1.15 -3.31
CA GLN A 455 -13.81 -1.12 -4.71
C GLN A 455 -12.47 -1.83 -4.91
N GLY A 456 -11.53 -1.63 -3.99
CA GLY A 456 -10.26 -2.32 -3.95
C GLY A 456 -10.43 -3.82 -3.71
N HIS A 457 -11.32 -4.22 -2.79
CA HIS A 457 -11.64 -5.63 -2.52
C HIS A 457 -12.10 -6.34 -3.81
N VAL A 458 -13.09 -5.76 -4.51
CA VAL A 458 -13.62 -6.31 -5.77
C VAL A 458 -12.51 -6.42 -6.83
N GLN A 459 -11.72 -5.36 -7.03
CA GLN A 459 -10.69 -5.34 -8.06
C GLN A 459 -9.56 -6.34 -7.78
N VAL A 460 -9.03 -6.39 -6.55
CA VAL A 460 -7.96 -7.33 -6.18
C VAL A 460 -8.45 -8.78 -6.27
N LEU A 461 -9.66 -9.07 -5.80
CA LEU A 461 -10.26 -10.40 -5.91
C LEU A 461 -10.48 -10.80 -7.37
N LEU A 462 -11.02 -9.93 -8.21
CA LEU A 462 -11.19 -10.23 -9.63
C LEU A 462 -9.85 -10.41 -10.34
N ASN A 463 -8.84 -9.59 -10.03
CA ASN A 463 -7.49 -9.76 -10.57
C ASN A 463 -6.94 -11.16 -10.27
N MET A 464 -7.09 -11.63 -9.03
CA MET A 464 -6.63 -12.97 -8.64
C MET A 464 -7.48 -14.08 -9.24
N LEU A 465 -8.81 -13.97 -9.16
CA LEU A 465 -9.72 -15.06 -9.44
C LEU A 465 -10.13 -15.14 -10.92
N ALA A 466 -10.44 -14.01 -11.55
CA ALA A 466 -10.85 -13.96 -12.95
C ALA A 466 -9.66 -13.93 -13.91
N PHE A 467 -8.55 -13.30 -13.52
CA PHE A 467 -7.37 -13.08 -14.37
C PHE A 467 -6.10 -13.80 -13.90
N ASN A 468 -6.19 -14.65 -12.88
CA ASN A 468 -5.12 -15.53 -12.41
C ASN A 468 -3.83 -14.79 -11.98
N TYR A 469 -3.96 -13.56 -11.47
CA TYR A 469 -2.82 -12.83 -10.94
C TYR A 469 -2.43 -13.38 -9.56
N HIS A 470 -1.12 -13.53 -9.31
CA HIS A 470 -0.64 -13.77 -7.95
C HIS A 470 -0.88 -12.53 -7.07
N PRO A 471 -0.88 -12.64 -5.72
CA PRO A 471 -1.28 -11.54 -4.82
C PRO A 471 -0.56 -10.22 -5.09
N GLN A 472 0.75 -10.27 -5.33
CA GLN A 472 1.53 -9.06 -5.63
C GLN A 472 1.16 -8.42 -6.98
N ALA A 473 0.95 -9.21 -8.05
CA ALA A 473 0.51 -8.69 -9.35
C ALA A 473 -0.93 -8.13 -9.28
N ALA A 474 -1.80 -8.75 -8.48
CA ALA A 474 -3.15 -8.25 -8.25
C ALA A 474 -3.15 -6.88 -7.55
N LEU A 475 -2.20 -6.66 -6.63
CA LEU A 475 -1.97 -5.36 -6.00
C LEU A 475 -1.28 -4.34 -6.92
N ASP A 476 -0.32 -4.77 -7.74
CA ASP A 476 0.42 -3.90 -8.68
C ASP A 476 -0.45 -3.42 -9.86
N SER A 477 -1.55 -4.12 -10.14
CA SER A 477 -2.46 -3.80 -11.23
C SER A 477 -3.08 -2.39 -11.07
N PRO A 478 -3.12 -1.57 -12.15
CA PRO A 478 -3.74 -0.25 -12.10
C PRO A 478 -5.23 -0.33 -11.74
N ARG A 479 -5.67 0.58 -10.87
CA ARG A 479 -7.02 0.57 -10.29
C ARG A 479 -7.91 1.67 -10.86
N ILE A 480 -9.21 1.46 -10.63
CA ILE A 480 -10.26 2.46 -10.75
C ILE A 480 -10.83 2.81 -9.36
N CYS A 481 -11.42 3.99 -9.26
CA CYS A 481 -12.17 4.45 -8.11
C CYS A 481 -13.33 5.29 -8.63
N ILE A 482 -14.57 4.83 -8.45
CA ILE A 482 -15.75 5.65 -8.69
C ILE A 482 -15.76 6.78 -7.66
N ALA A 483 -16.32 7.94 -7.99
CA ALA A 483 -16.49 9.00 -7.01
C ALA A 483 -17.66 8.69 -6.06
N ALA A 484 -17.51 9.16 -4.83
CA ALA A 484 -18.45 9.01 -3.73
C ALA A 484 -19.51 10.11 -3.69
N GLY A 485 -19.93 10.61 -4.86
CA GLY A 485 -20.94 11.67 -4.92
C GLY A 485 -22.27 11.19 -4.34
N SER A 486 -22.77 11.85 -3.29
CA SER A 486 -24.17 11.74 -2.90
C SER A 486 -25.03 12.41 -3.97
N PRO A 487 -26.12 11.80 -4.45
CA PRO A 487 -27.13 12.48 -5.23
C PRO A 487 -27.82 13.51 -4.33
N GLU A 488 -27.38 14.76 -4.41
CA GLU A 488 -28.14 15.87 -3.85
C GLU A 488 -29.40 16.10 -4.71
N LEU A 489 -30.55 16.30 -4.06
CA LEU A 489 -31.80 16.60 -4.74
C LEU A 489 -31.62 17.83 -5.67
N GLY A 490 -31.70 17.61 -6.98
CA GLY A 490 -31.57 18.67 -7.99
C GLY A 490 -30.16 18.90 -8.57
N LYS A 491 -29.13 18.13 -8.18
CA LYS A 491 -27.81 18.14 -8.84
C LYS A 491 -27.66 16.96 -9.83
N PRO A 492 -26.79 17.08 -10.87
CA PRO A 492 -26.51 15.98 -11.78
C PRO A 492 -25.93 14.76 -11.06
N VAL A 493 -26.28 13.55 -11.52
CA VAL A 493 -25.70 12.29 -11.04
C VAL A 493 -24.17 12.32 -11.21
N ASP A 494 -23.43 12.07 -10.13
CA ASP A 494 -21.97 11.99 -10.20
C ASP A 494 -21.55 10.72 -10.94
N ARG A 495 -21.02 10.91 -12.15
CA ARG A 495 -20.50 9.82 -12.98
C ARG A 495 -18.99 9.79 -13.02
N SER A 496 -18.34 10.47 -12.09
CA SER A 496 -16.88 10.56 -12.05
C SER A 496 -16.27 9.19 -11.74
N VAL A 497 -15.25 8.84 -12.52
CA VAL A 497 -14.43 7.64 -12.34
C VAL A 497 -12.98 8.07 -12.43
N TYR A 498 -12.25 7.89 -11.34
CA TYR A 498 -10.82 8.07 -11.29
C TYR A 498 -10.12 6.80 -11.76
N VAL A 499 -9.05 6.96 -12.54
CA VAL A 499 -8.28 5.84 -13.09
C VAL A 499 -6.80 6.09 -12.82
N GLU A 500 -6.06 5.06 -12.43
CA GLU A 500 -4.61 5.15 -12.34
C GLU A 500 -3.93 5.27 -13.70
N GLU A 501 -2.79 5.95 -13.71
CA GLU A 501 -1.84 5.84 -14.82
C GLU A 501 -1.45 4.38 -15.04
N GLY A 502 -1.56 3.90 -16.28
CA GLY A 502 -1.33 2.49 -16.63
C GLY A 502 -2.54 1.82 -17.28
N ILE A 503 -3.76 2.32 -17.06
CA ILE A 503 -4.92 1.95 -17.86
C ILE A 503 -4.79 2.54 -19.27
N SER A 504 -5.11 1.74 -20.30
CA SER A 504 -4.91 2.14 -21.69
C SER A 504 -5.81 3.32 -22.11
N ASP A 505 -5.31 4.17 -23.01
CA ASP A 505 -6.11 5.28 -23.56
C ASP A 505 -7.37 4.76 -24.28
N GLU A 506 -7.30 3.57 -24.89
CA GLU A 506 -8.45 2.91 -25.51
C GLU A 506 -9.54 2.59 -24.49
N ALA A 507 -9.18 2.03 -23.33
CA ALA A 507 -10.12 1.74 -22.26
C ALA A 507 -10.72 3.03 -21.68
N VAL A 508 -9.89 4.06 -21.46
CA VAL A 508 -10.33 5.38 -21.00
C VAL A 508 -11.34 6.02 -21.96
N GLU A 509 -11.05 6.04 -23.25
CA GLU A 509 -11.96 6.59 -24.26
C GLU A 509 -13.21 5.72 -24.45
N GLY A 510 -13.10 4.40 -24.30
CA GLY A 510 -14.24 3.48 -24.28
C GLY A 510 -15.21 3.79 -23.13
N LEU A 511 -14.69 3.97 -21.92
CA LEU A 511 -15.50 4.37 -20.76
C LEU A 511 -16.17 5.74 -20.97
N LYS A 512 -15.47 6.71 -21.57
CA LYS A 512 -16.08 8.01 -21.91
C LYS A 512 -17.21 7.88 -22.93
N ARG A 513 -17.05 7.02 -23.95
CA ARG A 513 -18.11 6.73 -24.94
C ARG A 513 -19.35 6.11 -24.29
N LEU A 514 -19.15 5.28 -23.28
CA LEU A 514 -20.23 4.70 -22.47
C LEU A 514 -20.87 5.74 -21.54
N GLY A 515 -20.31 6.95 -21.39
CA GLY A 515 -20.90 8.05 -20.64
C GLY A 515 -20.35 8.25 -19.22
N HIS A 516 -19.22 7.62 -18.89
CA HIS A 516 -18.48 7.85 -17.64
C HIS A 516 -17.65 9.14 -17.72
N GLN A 517 -17.54 9.87 -16.60
CA GLN A 517 -16.69 11.06 -16.49
C GLN A 517 -15.30 10.65 -15.97
N VAL A 518 -14.43 10.28 -16.90
CA VAL A 518 -13.15 9.64 -16.55
C VAL A 518 -12.05 10.67 -16.29
N LYS A 519 -11.39 10.59 -15.12
CA LYS A 519 -10.20 11.39 -14.76
C LYS A 519 -9.00 10.48 -14.47
N VAL A 520 -7.94 10.60 -15.25
CA VAL A 520 -6.69 9.87 -15.01
C VAL A 520 -5.85 10.60 -13.96
N LEU A 521 -5.44 9.91 -12.90
CA LEU A 521 -4.61 10.45 -11.83
C LEU A 521 -3.16 10.00 -11.98
N LYS A 522 -2.22 10.88 -11.63
CA LYS A 522 -0.78 10.66 -11.80
C LYS A 522 0.01 11.08 -10.55
N GLY A 523 1.16 10.44 -10.33
CA GLY A 523 2.05 10.78 -9.21
C GLY A 523 1.33 10.77 -7.86
N TRP A 524 1.43 11.85 -7.08
CA TRP A 524 0.81 11.97 -5.75
C TRP A 524 -0.72 11.90 -5.77
N GLU A 525 -1.38 12.23 -6.88
CA GLU A 525 -2.84 12.09 -6.99
C GLU A 525 -3.30 10.63 -6.90
N ARG A 526 -2.40 9.67 -7.16
CA ARG A 526 -2.66 8.24 -7.01
C ARG A 526 -2.83 7.79 -5.55
N GLY A 527 -2.54 8.66 -4.58
CA GLY A 527 -2.85 8.40 -3.16
C GLY A 527 -4.32 8.03 -2.94
N MET A 528 -5.22 8.45 -3.83
CA MET A 528 -6.64 8.05 -3.83
C MET A 528 -6.86 6.52 -3.97
N PHE A 529 -5.88 5.76 -4.46
CA PHE A 529 -6.01 4.30 -4.67
C PHE A 529 -5.25 3.44 -3.66
N GLU A 530 -4.57 4.01 -2.65
CA GLU A 530 -3.77 3.30 -1.63
C GLU A 530 -2.65 2.37 -2.19
N ALA A 531 -1.49 2.92 -2.57
CA ALA A 531 -0.36 2.14 -3.13
C ALA A 531 0.92 2.16 -2.27
N THR A 532 1.57 0.99 -2.10
CA THR A 532 2.84 0.75 -1.38
C THR A 532 4.00 0.47 -2.37
N PHE A 533 5.19 1.09 -2.23
CA PHE A 533 6.36 0.93 -3.15
C PHE A 533 7.62 0.32 -2.46
N ILE A 534 8.54 -0.41 -3.17
CA ILE A 534 9.71 -1.18 -2.60
C ILE A 534 11.06 -0.43 -2.62
N MET A 535 11.99 -0.91 -1.77
CA MET A 535 13.30 -0.34 -1.40
C MET A 535 14.45 -0.63 -2.39
N ILE A 536 15.14 0.41 -2.82
CA ILE A 536 16.40 0.38 -3.59
C ILE A 536 17.59 0.49 -2.63
N LEU A 537 18.66 -0.28 -2.84
CA LEU A 537 19.90 -0.09 -2.08
C LEU A 537 20.57 1.24 -2.44
N SER A 538 21.00 1.97 -1.41
CA SER A 538 21.75 3.20 -1.64
C SER A 538 23.11 2.89 -2.28
N GLY A 539 23.67 3.83 -3.05
CA GLY A 539 25.02 3.65 -3.62
C GLY A 539 26.08 3.44 -2.54
N ARG A 540 25.85 3.98 -1.34
CA ARG A 540 26.69 3.73 -0.16
C ARG A 540 26.65 2.26 0.26
N GLU A 541 25.47 1.65 0.30
CA GLU A 541 25.32 0.24 0.66
C GLU A 541 25.90 -0.70 -0.40
N ILE A 542 25.69 -0.38 -1.68
CA ILE A 542 26.28 -1.13 -2.81
C ILE A 542 27.81 -1.17 -2.68
N ILE A 543 28.43 -0.03 -2.33
CA ILE A 543 29.88 0.06 -2.10
C ILE A 543 30.30 -0.66 -0.81
N ALA A 544 29.58 -0.43 0.30
CA ALA A 544 29.91 -1.02 1.60
C ALA A 544 29.85 -2.55 1.56
N ARG A 545 28.87 -3.10 0.84
CA ARG A 545 28.69 -4.53 0.62
C ARG A 545 29.56 -5.09 -0.51
N LYS A 546 30.35 -4.23 -1.18
CA LYS A 546 31.25 -4.58 -2.29
C LYS A 546 30.55 -5.25 -3.48
N LEU A 547 29.30 -4.85 -3.75
CA LEU A 547 28.49 -5.40 -4.85
C LEU A 547 29.00 -4.91 -6.21
N VAL A 548 29.65 -3.75 -6.23
CA VAL A 548 30.36 -3.20 -7.37
C VAL A 548 31.81 -2.95 -6.96
N GLN A 549 32.75 -3.43 -7.75
CA GLN A 549 34.18 -3.44 -7.46
C GLN A 549 34.96 -2.77 -8.61
N ASN A 550 36.25 -2.52 -8.40
CA ASN A 550 37.13 -1.82 -9.33
C ASN A 550 36.71 -0.36 -9.64
N LEU A 551 36.07 0.29 -8.66
CA LEU A 551 35.75 1.72 -8.72
C LEU A 551 37.05 2.54 -8.74
N ARG A 552 37.25 3.31 -9.81
CA ARG A 552 38.44 4.13 -10.02
C ARG A 552 38.44 5.39 -9.15
N HIS A 553 37.27 6.01 -9.00
CA HIS A 553 37.09 7.24 -8.22
C HIS A 553 35.81 7.16 -7.38
N LEU A 554 35.90 6.47 -6.24
CA LEU A 554 34.76 6.14 -5.37
C LEU A 554 33.85 7.35 -5.04
N PRO A 555 34.35 8.53 -4.62
CA PRO A 555 33.49 9.68 -4.32
C PRO A 555 32.73 10.22 -5.54
N GLN A 556 33.27 10.01 -6.76
CA GLN A 556 32.66 10.50 -8.00
C GLN A 556 31.72 9.48 -8.63
N GLN A 557 31.87 8.19 -8.28
CA GLN A 557 31.06 7.09 -8.80
C GLN A 557 29.89 6.74 -7.87
N GLN A 558 29.96 7.03 -6.57
CA GLN A 558 28.84 6.84 -5.66
C GLN A 558 27.68 7.80 -6.03
N GLN A 559 26.51 7.23 -6.31
CA GLN A 559 25.25 7.96 -6.49
C GLN A 559 24.29 7.65 -5.33
N PRO A 560 23.22 8.44 -5.12
CA PRO A 560 22.25 8.16 -4.05
C PRO A 560 21.64 6.75 -4.14
N CYS A 561 21.24 6.33 -5.34
CA CYS A 561 20.52 5.09 -5.62
C CYS A 561 21.31 4.13 -6.54
N GLY A 562 22.64 4.14 -6.48
CA GLY A 562 23.46 3.28 -7.35
C GLY A 562 24.92 3.67 -7.41
N VAL A 563 25.63 3.07 -8.36
CA VAL A 563 27.05 3.36 -8.62
C VAL A 563 27.26 3.57 -10.11
N ASP A 564 27.96 4.65 -10.48
CA ASP A 564 28.28 4.94 -11.89
C ASP A 564 29.30 3.94 -12.43
N LEU A 565 29.04 3.46 -13.64
CA LEU A 565 29.91 2.59 -14.43
C LEU A 565 30.67 3.41 -15.48
N THR A 566 31.96 3.12 -15.63
CA THR A 566 32.88 3.87 -16.49
C THR A 566 33.26 3.08 -17.73
N LEU A 567 33.37 3.79 -18.86
CA LEU A 567 33.68 3.19 -20.15
C LEU A 567 35.11 2.64 -20.21
N ARG A 568 35.25 1.34 -20.45
CA ARG A 568 36.53 0.68 -20.68
C ARG A 568 36.87 0.59 -22.17
N GLN A 569 35.93 0.12 -22.96
CA GLN A 569 36.16 -0.25 -24.37
C GLN A 569 34.89 -0.07 -25.20
N VAL A 570 35.06 0.24 -26.48
CA VAL A 570 34.01 0.22 -27.50
C VAL A 570 34.42 -0.74 -28.62
N SER A 571 33.51 -1.60 -29.05
CA SER A 571 33.70 -2.55 -30.15
C SER A 571 32.55 -2.49 -31.15
N LYS A 572 32.81 -2.88 -32.40
CA LYS A 572 31.78 -3.10 -33.43
C LYS A 572 31.73 -4.57 -33.85
N TRP A 573 30.55 -5.05 -34.22
CA TRP A 573 30.41 -6.39 -34.82
C TRP A 573 31.03 -6.44 -36.21
N THR A 574 31.66 -7.57 -36.53
CA THR A 574 32.31 -7.84 -37.82
C THR A 574 31.81 -9.13 -38.48
N SER A 575 30.88 -9.84 -37.84
CA SER A 575 30.15 -10.98 -38.41
C SER A 575 28.72 -11.06 -37.86
N ALA A 576 27.90 -11.92 -38.46
CA ALA A 576 26.63 -12.34 -37.86
C ALA A 576 26.87 -13.22 -36.61
N ALA A 577 25.86 -13.30 -35.74
CA ALA A 577 25.76 -14.29 -34.66
C ALA A 577 24.78 -15.40 -35.08
N THR A 578 24.93 -16.59 -34.49
CA THR A 578 24.02 -17.72 -34.69
C THR A 578 23.44 -18.13 -33.34
N ILE A 579 22.12 -18.33 -33.28
CA ILE A 579 21.39 -18.84 -32.12
C ILE A 579 20.35 -19.83 -32.65
N ASP A 580 20.29 -21.02 -32.07
CA ASP A 580 19.28 -22.04 -32.36
C ASP A 580 18.41 -22.33 -31.12
N PHE A 581 17.44 -23.23 -31.29
CA PHE A 581 16.39 -23.49 -30.31
C PHE A 581 16.92 -24.06 -28.98
N ASP A 582 17.91 -24.97 -29.05
CA ASP A 582 18.45 -25.69 -27.88
C ASP A 582 19.85 -25.21 -27.47
N ASN A 583 20.33 -24.10 -28.04
CA ASN A 583 21.68 -23.54 -27.88
C ASN A 583 22.84 -24.40 -28.41
N THR A 584 22.59 -25.50 -29.14
CA THR A 584 23.66 -26.36 -29.67
C THR A 584 24.52 -25.68 -30.75
N ASN A 585 23.95 -24.72 -31.48
CA ASN A 585 24.61 -23.92 -32.53
C ASN A 585 24.69 -22.44 -32.15
N ARG A 586 24.94 -22.14 -30.87
CA ARG A 586 25.11 -20.77 -30.39
C ARG A 586 26.53 -20.25 -30.64
N GLN A 587 26.68 -19.31 -31.58
CA GLN A 587 27.95 -18.63 -31.87
C GLN A 587 27.79 -17.12 -31.76
N ALA A 588 28.62 -16.49 -30.92
CA ALA A 588 28.66 -15.03 -30.81
C ALA A 588 29.22 -14.40 -32.09
N ALA A 589 28.68 -13.23 -32.45
CA ALA A 589 29.24 -12.43 -33.52
C ALA A 589 30.68 -11.98 -33.17
N LYS A 590 31.58 -12.05 -34.15
CA LYS A 590 32.94 -11.51 -34.03
C LYS A 590 32.86 -10.00 -33.85
N THR A 591 33.81 -9.44 -33.11
CA THR A 591 33.90 -7.99 -32.89
C THR A 591 35.31 -7.48 -33.18
N SER A 592 35.43 -6.18 -33.48
CA SER A 592 36.71 -5.47 -33.50
C SER A 592 36.66 -4.24 -32.61
N ILE A 593 37.75 -4.00 -31.86
CA ILE A 593 37.89 -2.87 -30.94
C ILE A 593 38.07 -1.58 -31.74
N LEU A 594 37.38 -0.53 -31.32
CA LEU A 594 37.58 0.81 -31.86
C LEU A 594 38.59 1.56 -30.99
N PRO A 595 39.71 2.05 -31.57
CA PRO A 595 40.75 2.71 -30.80
C PRO A 595 40.31 4.10 -30.33
N PHE A 596 40.65 4.46 -29.09
CA PHE A 596 40.62 5.84 -28.64
C PHE A 596 41.77 6.62 -29.30
N ASN A 597 41.52 7.87 -29.68
CA ASN A 597 42.54 8.73 -30.26
C ASN A 597 43.49 9.23 -29.17
N THR A 598 44.75 8.79 -29.24
CA THR A 598 45.81 9.13 -28.28
C THR A 598 46.31 10.57 -28.40
N ASN A 599 46.07 11.24 -29.54
CA ASN A 599 46.46 12.62 -29.78
C ASN A 599 45.41 13.64 -29.31
N THR A 600 44.18 13.22 -29.00
CA THR A 600 43.06 14.10 -28.61
C THR A 600 42.46 13.69 -27.27
N ASN A 601 43.17 13.91 -26.16
CA ASN A 601 42.65 13.68 -24.79
C ASN A 601 42.02 12.29 -24.56
N GLN A 602 42.47 11.24 -25.26
CA GLN A 602 41.91 9.88 -25.18
C GLN A 602 40.40 9.83 -25.48
N THR A 603 39.95 10.49 -26.54
CA THR A 603 38.54 10.48 -26.98
C THR A 603 38.28 9.50 -28.12
N ILE A 604 37.05 9.00 -28.22
CA ILE A 604 36.51 8.29 -29.38
C ILE A 604 35.28 9.03 -29.91
N THR A 605 35.16 9.19 -31.23
CA THR A 605 33.96 9.73 -31.87
C THR A 605 33.18 8.58 -32.50
N LEU A 606 31.96 8.38 -32.05
CA LEU A 606 31.04 7.36 -32.56
C LEU A 606 30.00 8.01 -33.47
N GLN A 607 29.80 7.44 -34.64
CA GLN A 607 28.76 7.85 -35.58
C GLN A 607 27.43 7.18 -35.21
N PRO A 608 26.28 7.59 -35.80
CA PRO A 608 25.02 6.88 -35.60
C PRO A 608 25.17 5.37 -35.88
N GLY A 609 24.73 4.53 -34.94
CA GLY A 609 24.89 3.08 -35.05
C GLY A 609 24.88 2.34 -33.71
N ALA A 610 25.01 1.02 -33.77
CA ALA A 610 25.05 0.12 -32.63
C ALA A 610 26.50 -0.33 -32.33
N TYR A 611 26.87 -0.30 -31.06
CA TYR A 611 28.20 -0.64 -30.56
C TYR A 611 28.10 -1.53 -29.32
N LEU A 612 29.08 -2.38 -29.11
CA LEU A 612 29.25 -3.10 -27.84
C LEU A 612 30.21 -2.31 -26.95
N ILE A 613 29.84 -2.10 -25.69
CA ILE A 613 30.70 -1.45 -24.70
C ILE A 613 30.98 -2.36 -23.52
N ASP A 614 32.19 -2.22 -22.96
CA ASP A 614 32.57 -2.85 -21.70
C ASP A 614 32.76 -1.78 -20.62
N PHE A 615 32.39 -2.10 -19.38
CA PHE A 615 32.66 -1.26 -18.22
C PHE A 615 33.98 -1.63 -17.54
N ASN A 616 34.55 -0.69 -16.78
CA ASN A 616 35.74 -0.96 -15.97
C ASN A 616 35.42 -1.76 -14.70
N GLU A 617 34.21 -1.58 -14.19
CA GLU A 617 33.76 -2.18 -12.94
C GLU A 617 33.34 -3.64 -13.12
N THR A 618 33.58 -4.44 -12.08
CA THR A 618 33.04 -5.79 -11.94
C THR A 618 31.96 -5.78 -10.88
N VAL A 619 31.00 -6.69 -11.00
CA VAL A 619 29.90 -6.80 -10.04
C VAL A 619 29.88 -8.18 -9.41
N GLN A 620 29.44 -8.22 -8.16
CA GLN A 620 29.22 -9.43 -7.38
C GLN A 620 27.85 -9.27 -6.72
N ILE A 621 26.84 -9.88 -7.31
CA ILE A 621 25.46 -9.78 -6.85
C ILE A 621 25.16 -11.00 -5.96
N PRO A 622 24.90 -10.80 -4.66
CA PRO A 622 24.46 -11.85 -3.75
C PRO A 622 23.24 -12.57 -4.28
N ARG A 623 23.02 -13.80 -3.81
CA ARG A 623 21.82 -14.58 -4.17
C ARG A 623 20.51 -13.97 -3.66
N ASN A 624 20.57 -12.95 -2.81
CA ASN A 624 19.42 -12.16 -2.37
C ASN A 624 19.41 -10.74 -2.94
N CYS A 625 20.05 -10.50 -4.07
CA CYS A 625 20.04 -9.20 -4.74
C CYS A 625 19.88 -9.38 -6.25
N MET A 626 19.41 -8.34 -6.94
CA MET A 626 19.51 -8.23 -8.40
C MET A 626 19.98 -6.83 -8.79
N GLY A 627 20.65 -6.70 -9.94
CA GLY A 627 21.15 -5.43 -10.45
C GLY A 627 20.55 -5.04 -11.80
N SER A 628 20.36 -3.74 -12.00
CA SER A 628 19.89 -3.16 -13.27
C SER A 628 20.81 -2.02 -13.69
N VAL A 629 21.18 -1.96 -14.97
CA VAL A 629 22.08 -0.92 -15.49
C VAL A 629 21.31 0.06 -16.37
N PHE A 630 21.43 1.35 -16.04
CA PHE A 630 20.74 2.43 -16.73
C PHE A 630 21.75 3.39 -17.37
N PRO A 631 21.47 3.96 -18.56
CA PRO A 631 22.29 5.02 -19.12
C PRO A 631 22.26 6.25 -18.23
N ARG A 632 23.37 6.98 -18.16
CA ARG A 632 23.39 8.31 -17.53
C ARG A 632 22.46 9.24 -18.30
N SER A 633 21.68 10.05 -17.58
CA SER A 633 20.71 10.98 -18.18
C SER A 633 21.34 11.94 -19.20
N SER A 634 22.59 12.36 -18.99
CA SER A 634 23.35 13.19 -19.94
C SER A 634 23.63 12.47 -21.26
N LEU A 635 23.85 11.16 -21.21
CA LEU A 635 24.11 10.33 -22.39
C LEU A 635 22.81 10.10 -23.17
N TRP A 636 21.73 9.77 -22.46
CA TRP A 636 20.40 9.61 -23.05
C TRP A 636 19.91 10.89 -23.75
N ARG A 637 20.03 12.05 -23.08
CA ARG A 637 19.69 13.37 -23.67
C ARG A 637 20.55 13.73 -24.88
N SER A 638 21.73 13.11 -25.02
CA SER A 638 22.62 13.29 -26.17
C SER A 638 22.27 12.35 -27.32
N GLY A 639 21.12 11.66 -27.28
CA GLY A 639 20.68 10.73 -28.31
C GLY A 639 21.44 9.41 -28.29
N VAL A 640 21.90 8.96 -27.11
CA VAL A 640 22.65 7.71 -26.95
C VAL A 640 21.97 6.81 -25.92
N GLY A 641 21.51 5.63 -26.36
CA GLY A 641 20.94 4.60 -25.50
C GLY A 641 22.00 3.62 -25.00
N ILE A 642 21.80 3.08 -23.80
CA ILE A 642 22.52 1.89 -23.31
C ILE A 642 21.48 0.87 -22.89
N SER A 643 21.60 -0.34 -23.42
CA SER A 643 20.78 -1.49 -23.08
C SER A 643 21.68 -2.59 -22.54
N ALA A 644 21.50 -2.96 -21.28
CA ALA A 644 22.17 -4.08 -20.65
C ALA A 644 21.13 -5.11 -20.17
N GLY A 645 21.55 -6.37 -20.02
CA GLY A 645 20.73 -7.37 -19.34
C GLY A 645 20.61 -7.07 -17.85
N VAL A 646 19.65 -7.72 -17.20
CA VAL A 646 19.56 -7.78 -15.74
C VAL A 646 20.82 -8.49 -15.23
N VAL A 647 21.39 -7.99 -14.13
CA VAL A 647 22.47 -8.66 -13.41
C VAL A 647 21.82 -9.57 -12.38
N ASP A 648 21.74 -10.84 -12.72
CA ASP A 648 21.00 -11.81 -11.92
C ASP A 648 21.63 -12.05 -10.54
N ALA A 649 20.79 -12.53 -9.62
CA ALA A 649 21.23 -13.01 -8.33
C ALA A 649 22.34 -14.08 -8.48
N GLY A 650 23.39 -13.97 -7.67
CA GLY A 650 24.55 -14.86 -7.74
C GLY A 650 25.54 -14.55 -8.87
N TYR A 651 25.31 -13.54 -9.70
CA TYR A 651 26.24 -13.16 -10.76
C TYR A 651 27.54 -12.59 -10.21
N GLN A 652 28.67 -13.02 -10.79
CA GLN A 652 29.98 -12.42 -10.55
C GLN A 652 30.75 -12.26 -11.87
N GLY A 653 31.15 -11.03 -12.20
CA GLY A 653 31.93 -10.80 -13.42
C GLY A 653 31.99 -9.36 -13.91
N ALA A 654 32.69 -9.18 -15.03
CA ALA A 654 32.72 -7.93 -15.78
C ALA A 654 31.43 -7.75 -16.60
N MET A 655 30.93 -6.52 -16.63
CA MET A 655 29.70 -6.18 -17.36
C MET A 655 29.99 -5.50 -18.69
N GLY A 656 29.12 -5.74 -19.66
CA GLY A 656 29.05 -5.02 -20.92
C GLY A 656 27.62 -4.68 -21.28
N ALA A 657 27.44 -3.81 -22.26
CA ALA A 657 26.13 -3.37 -22.71
C ALA A 657 26.13 -3.05 -24.21
N LEU A 658 24.94 -3.07 -24.82
CA LEU A 658 24.69 -2.52 -26.14
C LEU A 658 24.56 -0.99 -26.00
N MET A 659 25.36 -0.24 -26.75
CA MET A 659 25.22 1.21 -26.91
C MET A 659 24.63 1.51 -28.28
N GLU A 660 23.60 2.33 -28.33
CA GLU A 660 22.99 2.82 -29.57
C GLU A 660 23.16 4.33 -29.68
N VAL A 661 23.91 4.80 -30.67
CA VAL A 661 24.04 6.22 -30.99
C VAL A 661 22.97 6.56 -32.03
N ARG A 662 21.94 7.29 -31.61
CA ARG A 662 20.83 7.76 -32.46
C ARG A 662 20.97 9.23 -32.86
N ASN A 663 21.84 9.97 -32.18
CA ASN A 663 22.14 11.35 -32.54
C ASN A 663 22.75 11.41 -33.95
N PRO A 664 22.15 12.12 -34.92
CA PRO A 664 22.61 12.15 -36.30
C PRO A 664 24.03 12.74 -36.45
N ASN A 665 24.51 13.50 -35.47
CA ASN A 665 25.85 14.08 -35.45
C ASN A 665 26.88 13.21 -34.69
N GLY A 666 26.47 12.02 -34.22
CA GLY A 666 27.30 11.14 -33.41
C GLY A 666 27.47 11.60 -31.97
N VAL A 667 28.44 11.01 -31.27
CA VAL A 667 28.83 11.36 -29.90
C VAL A 667 30.35 11.25 -29.72
N VAL A 668 30.93 12.15 -28.93
CA VAL A 668 32.33 12.07 -28.50
C VAL A 668 32.38 11.57 -27.07
N LEU A 669 33.05 10.44 -26.84
CA LEU A 669 33.22 9.85 -25.52
C LEU A 669 34.69 9.93 -25.11
N TYR A 670 34.93 10.32 -23.86
CA TYR A 670 36.26 10.25 -23.25
C TYR A 670 36.48 8.85 -22.68
N ARG A 671 37.73 8.42 -22.65
CA ARG A 671 38.12 7.23 -21.89
C ARG A 671 37.69 7.38 -20.42
N ASP A 672 37.19 6.30 -19.83
CA ASP A 672 36.70 6.25 -18.44
C ASP A 672 35.51 7.18 -18.16
N ALA A 673 34.81 7.67 -19.19
CA ALA A 673 33.60 8.45 -19.00
C ALA A 673 32.53 7.65 -18.24
N LYS A 674 31.85 8.31 -17.30
CA LYS A 674 30.69 7.76 -16.59
C LYS A 674 29.50 7.74 -17.53
N ILE A 675 29.17 6.56 -18.05
CA ILE A 675 28.19 6.41 -19.13
C ILE A 675 26.93 5.67 -18.69
N ALA A 676 27.01 4.87 -17.63
CA ALA A 676 25.88 4.16 -17.05
C ALA A 676 25.90 4.22 -15.51
N GLN A 677 24.82 3.78 -14.88
CA GLN A 677 24.69 3.60 -13.44
C GLN A 677 24.06 2.23 -13.18
N ILE A 678 24.65 1.45 -12.27
CA ILE A 678 24.03 0.23 -11.76
C ILE A 678 23.24 0.53 -10.48
N VAL A 679 22.01 0.05 -10.43
CA VAL A 679 21.12 0.06 -9.27
C VAL A 679 20.97 -1.38 -8.78
N VAL A 680 20.97 -1.60 -7.47
CA VAL A 680 20.80 -2.92 -6.87
C VAL A 680 19.57 -2.93 -5.98
N GLU A 681 18.78 -3.98 -6.13
CA GLU A 681 17.56 -4.24 -5.37
C GLU A 681 17.79 -5.47 -4.49
N GLU A 682 17.32 -5.43 -3.24
CA GLU A 682 17.28 -6.62 -2.39
C GLU A 682 16.09 -7.50 -2.77
N LEU A 683 16.37 -8.78 -2.94
CA LEU A 683 15.35 -9.81 -3.08
C LEU A 683 14.91 -10.24 -1.68
N GLY A 684 13.60 -10.49 -1.51
CA GLY A 684 13.02 -10.94 -0.24
C GLY A 684 13.44 -12.36 0.20
N GLU A 685 14.22 -13.06 -0.63
CA GLU A 685 14.73 -14.40 -0.39
C GLU A 685 16.12 -14.59 -1.02
N ILE A 686 16.80 -15.67 -0.65
CA ILE A 686 18.02 -16.14 -1.33
C ILE A 686 17.57 -17.09 -2.45
N VAL A 687 17.71 -16.69 -3.71
CA VAL A 687 17.33 -17.53 -4.85
C VAL A 687 18.46 -18.45 -5.31
N GLU A 688 18.12 -19.49 -6.07
CA GLU A 688 19.11 -20.21 -6.88
C GLU A 688 19.68 -19.23 -7.91
N GLY A 689 20.93 -18.79 -7.69
CA GLY A 689 21.57 -17.82 -8.57
C GLY A 689 21.73 -18.36 -9.99
N TYR A 690 21.92 -17.45 -10.95
CA TYR A 690 22.04 -17.82 -12.37
C TYR A 690 23.14 -18.88 -12.60
N ASN A 691 22.74 -20.03 -13.15
CA ASN A 691 23.61 -21.17 -13.45
C ASN A 691 23.73 -21.40 -14.98
N GLY A 692 24.00 -20.32 -15.73
CA GLY A 692 24.23 -20.39 -17.17
C GLY A 692 25.63 -19.92 -17.55
N ILE A 693 26.06 -20.26 -18.77
CA ILE A 693 27.35 -19.85 -19.33
C ILE A 693 27.17 -18.50 -20.03
N TYR A 694 27.85 -17.45 -19.55
CA TYR A 694 27.90 -16.16 -20.25
C TYR A 694 28.77 -16.27 -21.50
N GLN A 695 28.36 -15.62 -22.60
CA GLN A 695 29.03 -15.73 -23.90
C GLN A 695 30.55 -15.58 -23.77
N SER A 696 31.30 -16.58 -24.24
CA SER A 696 32.77 -16.71 -24.21
C SER A 696 33.45 -17.07 -22.88
N SER A 697 32.70 -17.46 -21.85
CA SER A 697 33.29 -18.06 -20.63
C SER A 697 33.20 -19.59 -20.63
N ILE A 698 34.17 -20.25 -20.01
CA ILE A 698 34.12 -21.70 -19.72
C ILE A 698 33.42 -22.01 -18.38
N ASP A 699 33.05 -20.98 -17.61
CA ASP A 699 32.35 -21.05 -16.33
C ASP A 699 31.30 -19.92 -16.21
N SER A 700 30.46 -19.95 -15.16
CA SER A 700 29.45 -18.91 -14.88
C SER A 700 30.03 -17.53 -14.50
N VAL A 701 31.35 -17.39 -14.50
CA VAL A 701 32.08 -16.14 -14.22
C VAL A 701 32.25 -15.36 -15.53
N GLY A 702 31.74 -14.12 -15.59
CA GLY A 702 31.95 -13.23 -16.74
C GLY A 702 33.43 -12.82 -16.89
N ARG A 703 33.88 -12.57 -18.13
CA ARG A 703 35.28 -12.24 -18.54
C ARG A 703 36.15 -11.74 -17.38
N ASP A 704 37.10 -12.56 -16.97
CA ASP A 704 38.21 -12.14 -16.13
C ASP A 704 38.99 -11.03 -16.85
N GLY A 705 39.26 -9.94 -16.14
CA GLY A 705 39.95 -8.76 -16.66
C GLY A 705 41.44 -8.97 -16.95
N THR A 706 41.89 -10.20 -17.21
CA THR A 706 43.32 -10.54 -17.38
C THR A 706 43.54 -11.53 -18.52
N GLY A 707 43.04 -11.22 -19.71
CA GLY A 707 43.45 -11.90 -20.94
C GLY A 707 44.38 -11.00 -21.75
N ASN A 708 45.69 -11.28 -21.70
CA ASN A 708 46.64 -10.79 -22.71
C ASN A 708 46.12 -11.15 -24.11
N VAL A 709 46.00 -10.14 -24.98
CA VAL A 709 46.31 -10.26 -26.40
C VAL A 709 47.54 -9.41 -26.67
#